data_AF-A0A7S7NT55-F1
#
_entry.id   AF-A0A7S7NT55-F1
#
_cell.length_a   1.000
_cell.length_b   1.000
_cell.length_c   1.000
_cell.angle_alpha   90.00
_cell.angle_beta   90.00
_cell.angle_gamma   90.00
#
_symmetry.space_group_name_H-M   'P 1'
#
loop_
_entity.id
_entity.type
_entity.pdbx_description
1 polymer ?
#
loop_
_entity_poly.entity_id
_entity_poly.type
_entity_poly.pdbx_seq_one_letter_code
_entity_poly.pdbx_strand_id
1 'polypeptide(L)'
;MIPFAGILRVLSVRNLLPRVRTGLAVILLAQAAPSLLQAQASQWWSKVEGFEGTFTTHRKVTGSGGSNQMTSSHSIFTEASGKILLNRWDKKRQAWTGTITGNFRVDNTIMRDDTACRNDVTIVANGPLVRPPDATPMQALLFFEDDGTYYFQINYASSPATETTVGVCVFGSATEVRTVTETWYPDFHGNGVPQPIPAQAGRLNYSGRVDESSDGGWGILFDGSQPANSFPFDVTWNIQPIGMQETVEVLISDNFEQFRPTAGAGGGLGSHVTLNARLHAKTGDLKEKATQFRWQFAQVSREPGYALNAPLQQPGTDPDLRFEPGGNVIVSDGEGQSAQTPPGEYTESSAVVGSYDWGAFGRITVTAVMEDGREIRGYLERDPSQTEVRLPKRADGDLIAKVWRDQMGVGSSSDSSDQEDQPAGDGNNGDGLTLYEEYRGFIENGAHIEGDPKTKDYFALNRGGGVVTAGLRTFGGLTGLKVHGRLQPSELPTNRVINSNHAAAPHRVDQHAVILEADTSVHGYAQARGGPGTPARITKVVLPVLTGAEAADEIQYLGDSMVHELLHTVNVYHHGEARERSVTWSGNPADGYFETENGTKKSIRIQYENGSPYTKDLGAGRPILLGPYASPYSGVDTCIMRYDAAKGYPSQTDPDLRYRTDETAGHQLCQSTEGTGVNDPGRQPQSRFGPAAPNRGNCAGQILVNDAVQAPVR
;
A
#
# COMPACT_ATOMS: atom_id res chain seq x y z
N MET A 1 -27.16 -29.83 -80.70
CA MET A 1 -25.81 -30.04 -81.26
C MET A 1 -24.85 -29.10 -80.55
N ILE A 2 -23.85 -29.63 -79.85
CA ILE A 2 -22.67 -28.87 -79.39
C ILE A 2 -21.66 -28.91 -80.57
N PRO A 3 -20.96 -27.81 -80.94
CA PRO A 3 -19.57 -27.63 -80.46
C PRO A 3 -18.99 -26.19 -80.38
N PHE A 4 -18.03 -26.05 -79.45
CA PHE A 4 -16.70 -25.39 -79.52
C PHE A 4 -16.45 -23.92 -79.98
N ALA A 5 -15.71 -23.21 -79.09
CA ALA A 5 -14.50 -22.36 -79.29
C ALA A 5 -14.52 -21.12 -80.23
N GLY A 6 -13.93 -19.96 -79.94
CA GLY A 6 -13.12 -19.48 -78.81
C GLY A 6 -12.48 -18.08 -79.07
N ILE A 7 -11.60 -17.67 -78.15
CA ILE A 7 -10.44 -16.74 -78.27
C ILE A 7 -10.73 -15.21 -78.26
N LEU A 8 -10.23 -14.48 -77.24
CA LEU A 8 -9.03 -13.61 -77.35
C LEU A 8 -8.58 -12.93 -76.03
N ARG A 9 -7.24 -12.88 -75.89
CA ARG A 9 -6.34 -12.27 -74.90
C ARG A 9 -6.66 -10.82 -74.50
N VAL A 10 -6.26 -10.42 -73.28
CA VAL A 10 -5.21 -9.40 -72.99
C VAL A 10 -4.74 -9.54 -71.52
N LEU A 11 -3.42 -9.62 -71.33
CA LEU A 11 -2.69 -9.43 -70.07
C LEU A 11 -2.52 -7.92 -69.79
N SER A 12 -2.57 -7.48 -68.53
CA SER A 12 -1.44 -6.79 -67.87
C SER A 12 -1.80 -6.09 -66.53
N VAL A 13 -0.78 -6.06 -65.65
CA VAL A 13 -0.50 -5.18 -64.50
C VAL A 13 -1.14 -5.48 -63.12
N ARG A 14 -0.35 -6.21 -62.33
CA ARG A 14 0.12 -5.89 -60.95
C ARG A 14 -0.65 -4.80 -60.16
N ASN A 15 -1.22 -5.15 -59.01
CA ASN A 15 -0.66 -4.77 -57.68
C ASN A 15 -1.56 -5.22 -56.51
N LEU A 16 -0.88 -5.79 -55.50
CA LEU A 16 -1.13 -5.75 -54.06
C LEU A 16 -2.49 -6.25 -53.50
N LEU A 17 -2.42 -7.48 -52.98
CA LEU A 17 -3.29 -8.01 -51.91
C LEU A 17 -3.12 -7.20 -50.61
N PRO A 18 -4.18 -7.14 -49.78
CA PRO A 18 -4.05 -7.40 -48.37
C PRO A 18 -4.82 -8.69 -48.00
N ARG A 19 -4.12 -9.67 -47.44
CA ARG A 19 -4.74 -10.77 -46.68
C ARG A 19 -4.68 -10.40 -45.21
N VAL A 20 -5.82 -10.01 -44.64
CA VAL A 20 -6.13 -10.26 -43.22
C VAL A 20 -7.53 -10.87 -43.21
N ARG A 21 -7.58 -12.20 -43.27
CA ARG A 21 -8.72 -13.00 -42.82
C ARG A 21 -8.41 -13.37 -41.37
N THR A 22 -9.23 -12.89 -40.44
CA THR A 22 -10.04 -13.67 -39.46
C THR A 22 -10.30 -12.80 -38.25
N GLY A 23 -11.56 -12.41 -38.07
CA GLY A 23 -11.99 -11.63 -36.92
C GLY A 23 -13.44 -11.19 -37.09
N LEU A 24 -14.37 -12.15 -37.21
CA LEU A 24 -15.80 -11.87 -37.05
C LEU A 24 -16.56 -13.19 -36.80
N ALA A 25 -16.46 -13.73 -35.58
CA ALA A 25 -17.35 -14.79 -35.11
C ALA A 25 -17.30 -14.99 -33.58
N VAL A 26 -17.24 -13.95 -32.73
CA VAL A 26 -17.64 -14.06 -31.31
C VAL A 26 -18.14 -12.69 -30.81
N ILE A 27 -19.22 -12.17 -31.39
CA ILE A 27 -20.02 -11.09 -30.77
C ILE A 27 -21.47 -11.42 -31.06
N LEU A 28 -22.02 -12.40 -30.34
CA LEU A 28 -23.46 -12.68 -30.22
C LEU A 28 -23.67 -13.85 -29.23
N LEU A 29 -23.19 -13.70 -28.00
CA LEU A 29 -23.58 -14.57 -26.87
C LEU A 29 -23.53 -13.83 -25.51
N ALA A 30 -23.48 -12.49 -25.51
CA ALA A 30 -23.39 -11.66 -24.31
C ALA A 30 -24.68 -10.91 -23.96
N GLN A 31 -25.84 -11.29 -24.52
CA GLN A 31 -27.13 -10.64 -24.21
C GLN A 31 -28.28 -11.60 -23.89
N ALA A 32 -27.98 -12.88 -23.59
CA ALA A 32 -29.01 -13.85 -23.19
C ALA A 32 -28.63 -14.69 -21.95
N ALA A 33 -27.74 -14.17 -21.11
CA ALA A 33 -27.22 -14.87 -19.93
C ALA A 33 -27.53 -14.26 -18.53
N PRO A 34 -28.16 -13.07 -18.35
CA PRO A 34 -28.55 -12.64 -16.99
C PRO A 34 -29.95 -13.07 -16.52
N SER A 35 -30.76 -13.77 -17.33
CA SER A 35 -32.17 -14.03 -16.98
C SER A 35 -32.58 -15.51 -16.96
N LEU A 36 -31.75 -16.43 -17.44
CA LEU A 36 -32.03 -17.89 -17.40
C LEU A 36 -31.33 -18.63 -16.25
N LEU A 37 -30.57 -17.89 -15.43
CA LEU A 37 -30.24 -18.20 -14.04
C LEU A 37 -31.04 -17.28 -13.11
N GLN A 38 -32.29 -16.95 -13.50
CA GLN A 38 -33.28 -16.56 -12.50
C GLN A 38 -33.35 -17.71 -11.52
N ALA A 39 -32.69 -17.47 -10.38
CA ALA A 39 -33.13 -17.88 -9.07
C ALA A 39 -34.20 -18.98 -9.13
N GLN A 40 -33.82 -20.20 -8.78
CA GLN A 40 -34.61 -20.84 -7.74
C GLN A 40 -34.62 -19.82 -6.59
N ALA A 41 -35.52 -18.85 -6.65
CA ALA A 41 -35.68 -17.84 -5.62
C ALA A 41 -36.02 -18.67 -4.40
N SER A 42 -35.08 -18.76 -3.46
CA SER A 42 -35.42 -19.30 -2.17
C SER A 42 -36.65 -18.51 -1.74
N GLN A 43 -37.76 -19.18 -1.44
CA GLN A 43 -38.94 -18.53 -0.87
C GLN A 43 -38.62 -18.10 0.57
N TRP A 44 -37.51 -17.40 0.78
CA TRP A 44 -36.99 -17.02 2.09
C TRP A 44 -38.04 -16.20 2.84
N TRP A 45 -38.83 -15.40 2.13
CA TRP A 45 -39.94 -14.62 2.67
C TRP A 45 -41.05 -15.48 3.27
N SER A 46 -41.14 -16.78 2.94
CA SER A 46 -42.07 -17.72 3.58
C SER A 46 -41.51 -18.31 4.89
N LYS A 47 -40.20 -18.19 5.12
CA LYS A 47 -39.46 -18.76 6.26
C LYS A 47 -39.22 -17.77 7.40
N VAL A 48 -39.56 -16.49 7.20
CA VAL A 48 -39.42 -15.44 8.22
C VAL A 48 -40.59 -15.44 9.19
N GLU A 49 -40.42 -14.84 10.37
CA GLU A 49 -41.51 -14.72 11.36
C GLU A 49 -42.49 -13.58 11.03
N GLY A 50 -42.04 -12.62 10.22
CA GLY A 50 -42.85 -11.49 9.76
C GLY A 50 -41.98 -10.42 9.12
N PHE A 51 -42.55 -9.23 8.96
CA PHE A 51 -41.86 -8.03 8.49
C PHE A 51 -42.25 -6.81 9.33
N GLU A 52 -41.30 -5.91 9.56
CA GLU A 52 -41.54 -4.62 10.19
C GLU A 52 -40.89 -3.50 9.37
N GLY A 53 -41.35 -2.27 9.55
CA GLY A 53 -40.77 -1.17 8.78
C GLY A 53 -41.46 0.16 8.95
N THR A 54 -41.22 1.04 8.00
CA THR A 54 -41.83 2.38 7.92
C THR A 54 -42.27 2.70 6.50
N PHE A 55 -43.27 3.55 6.37
CA PHE A 55 -43.63 4.15 5.08
C PHE A 55 -43.89 5.66 5.21
N THR A 56 -43.74 6.35 4.09
CA THR A 56 -44.14 7.74 3.89
C THR A 56 -44.80 7.90 2.53
N THR A 57 -45.85 8.70 2.46
CA THR A 57 -46.44 9.17 1.20
C THR A 57 -46.53 10.68 1.23
N HIS A 58 -46.26 11.33 0.12
CA HIS A 58 -46.39 12.77 -0.03
C HIS A 58 -46.94 13.08 -1.42
N ARG A 59 -47.88 14.02 -1.48
CA ARG A 59 -48.48 14.51 -2.72
C ARG A 59 -48.72 16.00 -2.59
N LYS A 60 -48.30 16.74 -3.61
CA LYS A 60 -48.63 18.15 -3.81
C LYS A 60 -48.90 18.39 -5.28
N VAL A 61 -50.15 18.68 -5.63
CA VAL A 61 -50.56 18.95 -7.02
C VAL A 61 -51.29 20.28 -7.07
N THR A 62 -50.92 21.12 -8.04
CA THR A 62 -51.65 22.34 -8.35
C THR A 62 -52.05 22.32 -9.82
N GLY A 63 -53.28 22.70 -10.12
CA GLY A 63 -53.77 22.73 -11.50
C GLY A 63 -54.89 23.74 -11.69
N SER A 64 -55.25 23.96 -12.94
CA SER A 64 -56.36 24.83 -13.33
C SER A 64 -57.07 24.25 -14.54
N GLY A 65 -58.39 24.41 -14.60
CA GLY A 65 -59.23 23.99 -15.71
C GLY A 65 -60.41 24.94 -15.87
N GLY A 66 -60.93 25.11 -17.07
CA GLY A 66 -62.04 26.03 -17.28
C GLY A 66 -62.81 25.79 -18.57
N SER A 67 -64.04 26.27 -18.59
CA SER A 67 -64.90 26.40 -19.76
C SER A 67 -65.11 27.88 -20.07
N ASN A 68 -65.86 28.20 -21.13
CA ASN A 68 -66.15 29.59 -21.52
C ASN A 68 -66.93 30.40 -20.46
N GLN A 69 -67.38 29.79 -19.35
CA GLN A 69 -68.17 30.45 -18.30
C GLN A 69 -67.62 30.26 -16.87
N MET A 70 -66.64 29.38 -16.67
CA MET A 70 -66.08 29.08 -15.34
C MET A 70 -64.59 28.78 -15.45
N THR A 71 -63.79 29.36 -14.56
CA THR A 71 -62.40 28.96 -14.33
C THR A 71 -62.28 28.34 -12.95
N SER A 72 -61.58 27.22 -12.86
CA SER A 72 -61.28 26.54 -11.60
C SER A 72 -59.78 26.38 -11.44
N SER A 73 -59.31 26.46 -10.21
CA SER A 73 -57.96 26.03 -9.84
C SER A 73 -58.00 25.21 -8.56
N HIS A 74 -57.04 24.32 -8.41
CA HIS A 74 -56.95 23.44 -7.25
C HIS A 74 -55.51 23.36 -6.76
N SER A 75 -55.38 23.14 -5.45
CA SER A 75 -54.17 22.76 -4.75
C SER A 75 -54.50 21.57 -3.87
N ILE A 76 -53.96 20.40 -4.18
CA ILE A 76 -54.16 19.16 -3.42
C ILE A 76 -52.87 18.88 -2.68
N PHE A 77 -52.95 18.76 -1.36
CA PHE A 77 -51.84 18.32 -0.53
C PHE A 77 -52.28 17.16 0.34
N THR A 78 -51.59 16.02 0.24
CA THR A 78 -51.81 14.90 1.14
C THR A 78 -50.48 14.27 1.54
N GLU A 79 -50.32 13.99 2.82
CA GLU A 79 -49.16 13.25 3.33
C GLU A 79 -49.61 12.21 4.34
N ALA A 80 -48.85 11.12 4.44
CA ALA A 80 -49.04 10.12 5.48
C ALA A 80 -47.70 9.49 5.83
N SER A 81 -47.54 9.09 7.08
CA SER A 81 -46.37 8.34 7.52
C SER A 81 -46.72 7.43 8.66
N GLY A 82 -46.00 6.30 8.75
CA GLY A 82 -46.29 5.32 9.78
C GLY A 82 -45.30 4.17 9.86
N LYS A 83 -45.54 3.33 10.86
CA LYS A 83 -44.86 2.05 11.07
C LYS A 83 -45.68 0.91 10.46
N ILE A 84 -44.97 -0.08 9.95
CA ILE A 84 -45.49 -1.31 9.36
C ILE A 84 -45.18 -2.47 10.31
N LEU A 85 -46.16 -3.34 10.54
CA LEU A 85 -45.96 -4.63 11.19
C LEU A 85 -46.81 -5.69 10.46
N LEU A 86 -46.16 -6.63 9.80
CA LEU A 86 -46.76 -7.73 9.04
C LEU A 86 -46.34 -9.06 9.68
N ASN A 87 -47.11 -9.53 10.65
CA ASN A 87 -46.75 -10.66 11.51
C ASN A 87 -47.57 -11.93 11.24
N ARG A 88 -48.31 -11.97 10.14
CA ARG A 88 -49.18 -13.11 9.80
C ARG A 88 -49.18 -13.40 8.31
N TRP A 89 -48.78 -14.62 7.94
CA TRP A 89 -48.96 -15.14 6.58
C TRP A 89 -50.42 -15.54 6.31
N ASP A 90 -51.04 -14.97 5.26
CA ASP A 90 -52.37 -15.34 4.77
C ASP A 90 -52.25 -16.27 3.54
N LYS A 91 -52.41 -17.58 3.77
CA LYS A 91 -52.31 -18.62 2.73
C LYS A 91 -53.30 -18.43 1.57
N LYS A 92 -54.46 -17.80 1.79
CA LYS A 92 -55.44 -17.59 0.71
C LYS A 92 -55.02 -16.47 -0.22
N ARG A 93 -54.38 -15.43 0.33
CA ARG A 93 -53.91 -14.27 -0.42
C ARG A 93 -52.46 -14.39 -0.90
N GLN A 94 -51.73 -15.41 -0.43
CA GLN A 94 -50.29 -15.56 -0.64
C GLN A 94 -49.52 -14.28 -0.26
N ALA A 95 -49.90 -13.69 0.88
CA ALA A 95 -49.39 -12.39 1.30
C ALA A 95 -49.11 -12.37 2.81
N TRP A 96 -48.12 -11.57 3.19
CA TRP A 96 -47.94 -11.17 4.59
C TRP A 96 -48.96 -10.09 4.93
N THR A 97 -49.65 -10.29 6.04
CA THR A 97 -50.72 -9.42 6.52
C THR A 97 -50.37 -8.88 7.90
N GLY A 98 -50.83 -7.67 8.16
CA GLY A 98 -50.75 -7.08 9.48
C GLY A 98 -51.31 -5.67 9.51
N THR A 99 -50.71 -4.83 10.33
CA THR A 99 -51.22 -3.50 10.64
C THR A 99 -50.22 -2.41 10.33
N ILE A 100 -50.72 -1.25 9.97
CA ILE A 100 -49.96 -0.01 9.99
C ILE A 100 -50.49 0.92 11.08
N THR A 101 -49.60 1.76 11.61
CA THR A 101 -49.93 2.79 12.59
C THR A 101 -49.22 4.07 12.21
N GLY A 102 -49.87 5.22 12.38
CA GLY A 102 -49.31 6.51 12.00
C GLY A 102 -50.41 7.55 11.82
N ASN A 103 -50.09 8.62 11.09
CA ASN A 103 -51.01 9.73 10.84
C ASN A 103 -51.01 10.12 9.37
N PHE A 104 -52.09 10.77 8.96
CA PHE A 104 -52.20 11.41 7.66
C PHE A 104 -52.68 12.86 7.81
N ARG A 105 -52.36 13.66 6.80
CA ARG A 105 -52.81 15.03 6.62
C ARG A 105 -53.34 15.21 5.21
N VAL A 106 -54.45 15.91 5.10
CA VAL A 106 -55.04 16.41 3.86
C VAL A 106 -55.24 17.91 3.99
N ASP A 107 -54.85 18.65 2.96
CA ASP A 107 -54.97 20.10 2.87
C ASP A 107 -55.27 20.44 1.41
N ASN A 108 -56.56 20.39 1.06
CA ASN A 108 -57.04 20.57 -0.29
C ASN A 108 -57.72 21.92 -0.42
N THR A 109 -57.38 22.70 -1.43
CA THR A 109 -58.04 23.96 -1.77
C THR A 109 -58.54 23.90 -3.21
N ILE A 110 -59.80 24.24 -3.44
CA ILE A 110 -60.41 24.36 -4.76
C ILE A 110 -60.99 25.76 -4.88
N MET A 111 -60.55 26.53 -5.86
CA MET A 111 -61.07 27.84 -6.19
C MET A 111 -61.89 27.73 -7.48
N ARG A 112 -63.09 28.31 -7.48
CA ARG A 112 -63.96 28.39 -8.66
C ARG A 112 -64.38 29.84 -8.87
N ASP A 113 -64.11 30.36 -10.05
CA ASP A 113 -64.55 31.67 -10.50
C ASP A 113 -65.57 31.50 -11.63
N ASP A 114 -66.76 32.09 -11.48
CA ASP A 114 -67.69 32.35 -12.57
C ASP A 114 -67.79 33.87 -12.83
N THR A 115 -68.66 34.30 -13.74
CA THR A 115 -68.78 35.72 -14.11
C THR A 115 -69.35 36.63 -13.01
N ALA A 116 -69.90 36.08 -11.91
CA ALA A 116 -70.56 36.82 -10.84
C ALA A 116 -70.03 36.49 -9.43
N CYS A 117 -69.33 35.37 -9.24
CA CYS A 117 -68.94 34.80 -7.95
C CYS A 117 -67.61 34.03 -8.00
N ARG A 118 -66.83 34.16 -6.92
CA ARG A 118 -65.69 33.30 -6.59
C ARG A 118 -66.02 32.42 -5.39
N ASN A 119 -65.76 31.12 -5.45
CA ASN A 119 -65.93 30.17 -4.35
C ASN A 119 -64.61 29.44 -4.05
N ASP A 120 -64.07 29.65 -2.86
CA ASP A 120 -62.87 28.97 -2.37
C ASP A 120 -63.28 27.90 -1.34
N VAL A 121 -63.12 26.63 -1.68
CA VAL A 121 -63.38 25.48 -0.79
C VAL A 121 -62.05 24.95 -0.29
N THR A 122 -61.85 24.97 1.03
CA THR A 122 -60.66 24.40 1.68
C THR A 122 -61.06 23.26 2.59
N ILE A 123 -60.47 22.07 2.40
CA ILE A 123 -60.67 20.88 3.23
C ILE A 123 -59.36 20.58 3.95
N VAL A 124 -59.39 20.62 5.28
CA VAL A 124 -58.25 20.25 6.13
C VAL A 124 -58.63 19.07 7.01
N ALA A 125 -57.92 17.95 6.86
CA ALA A 125 -58.00 16.80 7.75
C ALA A 125 -56.62 16.45 8.31
N ASN A 126 -56.59 16.09 9.58
CA ASN A 126 -55.43 15.50 10.24
C ASN A 126 -55.96 14.42 11.18
N GLY A 127 -55.44 13.20 11.08
CA GLY A 127 -55.93 12.11 11.89
C GLY A 127 -55.07 10.86 11.86
N PRO A 128 -55.35 9.91 12.76
CA PRO A 128 -54.66 8.64 12.78
C PRO A 128 -55.04 7.79 11.56
N LEU A 129 -54.11 6.93 11.16
CA LEU A 129 -54.32 5.91 10.13
C LEU A 129 -55.18 4.76 10.66
N VAL A 130 -56.50 4.97 10.64
CA VAL A 130 -57.50 3.99 11.09
C VAL A 130 -58.57 3.76 10.03
N ARG A 131 -59.19 2.57 10.06
CA ARG A 131 -60.32 2.24 9.19
C ARG A 131 -61.63 2.81 9.78
N PRO A 132 -62.48 3.49 8.99
CA PRO A 132 -63.82 3.88 9.43
C PRO A 132 -64.83 2.71 9.31
N PRO A 133 -65.89 2.66 10.14
CA PRO A 133 -66.22 3.57 11.25
C PRO A 133 -65.68 3.13 12.63
N ASP A 134 -64.98 1.98 12.70
CA ASP A 134 -64.65 1.31 13.97
C ASP A 134 -63.28 1.70 14.57
N ALA A 135 -62.55 2.61 13.91
CA ALA A 135 -61.22 3.06 14.30
C ALA A 135 -60.19 1.92 14.47
N THR A 136 -60.39 0.81 13.76
CA THR A 136 -59.44 -0.31 13.80
C THR A 136 -58.13 0.03 13.10
N PRO A 137 -56.98 -0.53 13.55
CA PRO A 137 -55.71 -0.37 12.87
C PRO A 137 -55.82 -0.74 11.40
N MET A 138 -55.28 0.10 10.53
CA MET A 138 -55.33 -0.13 9.09
C MET A 138 -54.58 -1.40 8.72
N GLN A 139 -55.18 -2.21 7.85
CA GLN A 139 -54.56 -3.42 7.32
C GLN A 139 -53.61 -3.08 6.20
N ALA A 140 -52.45 -3.73 6.21
CA ALA A 140 -51.50 -3.75 5.12
C ALA A 140 -51.18 -5.17 4.67
N LEU A 141 -50.82 -5.29 3.39
CA LEU A 141 -50.49 -6.52 2.70
C LEU A 141 -49.14 -6.35 2.01
N LEU A 142 -48.31 -7.38 2.05
CA LEU A 142 -47.08 -7.49 1.28
C LEU A 142 -47.16 -8.78 0.46
N PHE A 143 -47.21 -8.63 -0.86
CA PHE A 143 -47.34 -9.72 -1.81
C PHE A 143 -45.99 -10.08 -2.40
N PHE A 144 -45.84 -11.35 -2.73
CA PHE A 144 -44.70 -11.90 -3.45
C PHE A 144 -45.27 -12.72 -4.61
N GLU A 145 -44.87 -12.38 -5.83
CA GLU A 145 -45.34 -13.01 -7.06
C GLU A 145 -44.28 -13.99 -7.59
N ASP A 146 -44.74 -15.02 -8.32
CA ASP A 146 -43.87 -16.06 -8.90
C ASP A 146 -42.90 -15.52 -9.97
N ASP A 147 -43.16 -14.32 -10.51
CA ASP A 147 -42.30 -13.63 -11.47
C ASP A 147 -41.06 -12.96 -10.86
N GLY A 148 -40.88 -13.10 -9.55
CA GLY A 148 -39.74 -12.53 -8.82
C GLY A 148 -39.98 -11.09 -8.38
N THR A 149 -41.22 -10.63 -8.29
CA THR A 149 -41.56 -9.28 -7.81
C THR A 149 -42.35 -9.29 -6.51
N TYR A 150 -42.25 -8.20 -5.74
CA TYR A 150 -43.07 -7.94 -4.57
C TYR A 150 -43.76 -6.58 -4.70
N TYR A 151 -44.89 -6.40 -4.03
CA TYR A 151 -45.52 -5.09 -3.88
C TYR A 151 -46.18 -4.95 -2.51
N PHE A 152 -46.25 -3.71 -2.05
CA PHE A 152 -46.80 -3.34 -0.75
C PHE A 152 -48.11 -2.60 -0.94
N GLN A 153 -49.16 -3.05 -0.25
CA GLN A 153 -50.51 -2.51 -0.35
C GLN A 153 -51.01 -2.05 1.02
N ILE A 154 -51.55 -0.84 1.05
CA ILE A 154 -52.23 -0.25 2.19
C ILE A 154 -53.66 0.12 1.74
N ASN A 155 -54.64 -0.01 2.64
CA ASN A 155 -56.02 0.44 2.40
C ASN A 155 -56.18 1.96 2.57
N TYR A 156 -57.41 2.48 2.47
CA TYR A 156 -57.70 3.89 2.75
C TYR A 156 -57.87 4.18 4.25
N ALA A 157 -57.61 5.43 4.65
CA ALA A 157 -57.90 5.96 5.98
C ALA A 157 -58.88 7.13 5.85
N SER A 158 -59.80 7.29 6.80
CA SER A 158 -60.68 8.47 6.84
C SER A 158 -60.63 9.13 8.21
N SER A 159 -60.76 10.46 8.23
CA SER A 159 -60.81 11.25 9.45
C SER A 159 -61.84 12.37 9.32
N PRO A 160 -62.45 12.84 10.41
CA PRO A 160 -63.15 14.11 10.42
C PRO A 160 -62.25 15.21 9.84
N ALA A 161 -62.84 16.03 8.99
CA ALA A 161 -62.18 17.14 8.31
C ALA A 161 -63.00 18.41 8.47
N THR A 162 -62.33 19.55 8.40
CA THR A 162 -62.98 20.86 8.36
C THR A 162 -63.03 21.33 6.91
N GLU A 163 -64.24 21.47 6.38
CA GLU A 163 -64.45 22.14 5.10
C GLU A 163 -64.85 23.60 5.35
N THR A 164 -64.11 24.53 4.74
CA THR A 164 -64.38 25.97 4.75
C THR A 164 -64.68 26.41 3.32
N THR A 165 -65.89 26.91 3.08
CA THR A 165 -66.29 27.48 1.78
C THR A 165 -66.41 28.99 1.91
N VAL A 166 -65.63 29.74 1.14
CA VAL A 166 -65.68 31.21 1.08
C VAL A 166 -66.23 31.64 -0.29
N GLY A 167 -67.44 32.17 -0.31
CA GLY A 167 -68.08 32.74 -1.49
C GLY A 167 -67.93 34.26 -1.53
N VAL A 168 -67.40 34.82 -2.60
CA VAL A 168 -67.27 36.26 -2.85
C VAL A 168 -67.99 36.59 -4.16
N CYS A 169 -69.18 37.17 -4.08
CA CYS A 169 -70.01 37.52 -5.22
C CYS A 169 -70.18 39.03 -5.37
N VAL A 170 -70.57 39.49 -6.56
CA VAL A 170 -70.93 40.89 -6.83
C VAL A 170 -72.06 41.44 -5.94
N PHE A 171 -72.83 40.56 -5.29
CA PHE A 171 -73.93 40.92 -4.39
C PHE A 171 -73.61 40.73 -2.89
N GLY A 172 -72.40 40.29 -2.54
CA GLY A 172 -71.98 40.07 -1.15
C GLY A 172 -71.01 38.88 -0.99
N SER A 173 -70.38 38.76 0.18
CA SER A 173 -69.52 37.63 0.53
C SER A 173 -70.09 36.86 1.73
N ALA A 174 -69.84 35.54 1.77
CA ALA A 174 -70.24 34.66 2.85
C ALA A 174 -69.16 33.58 3.09
N THR A 175 -69.06 33.11 4.33
CA THR A 175 -68.19 31.99 4.69
C THR A 175 -69.01 30.93 5.42
N GLU A 176 -68.93 29.70 4.95
CA GLU A 176 -69.54 28.52 5.57
C GLU A 176 -68.42 27.59 6.06
N VAL A 177 -68.53 27.10 7.30
CA VAL A 177 -67.62 26.09 7.85
C VAL A 177 -68.45 24.90 8.30
N ARG A 178 -68.12 23.69 7.82
CA ARG A 178 -68.79 22.45 8.21
C ARG A 178 -67.80 21.32 8.45
N THR A 179 -68.23 20.35 9.25
CA THR A 179 -67.50 19.10 9.46
C THR A 179 -67.88 18.11 8.37
N VAL A 180 -66.88 17.62 7.64
CA VAL A 180 -67.02 16.55 6.64
C VAL A 180 -66.13 15.36 7.03
N THR A 181 -66.22 14.25 6.29
CA THR A 181 -65.27 13.14 6.42
C THR A 181 -64.39 13.14 5.20
N GLU A 182 -63.08 13.31 5.39
CA GLU A 182 -62.10 13.26 4.31
C GLU A 182 -61.38 11.92 4.34
N THR A 183 -61.17 11.35 3.16
CA THR A 183 -60.52 10.03 3.02
C THR A 183 -59.18 10.18 2.30
N TRP A 184 -58.12 9.73 2.97
CA TRP A 184 -56.84 9.50 2.35
C TRP A 184 -56.87 8.12 1.66
N TYR A 185 -56.90 8.15 0.34
CA TYR A 185 -56.74 6.99 -0.53
C TYR A 185 -55.31 6.96 -1.06
N PRO A 186 -54.40 6.20 -0.43
CA PRO A 186 -53.20 5.78 -1.14
C PRO A 186 -53.65 4.69 -2.12
N ASP A 187 -53.86 5.02 -3.38
CA ASP A 187 -54.21 3.99 -4.35
C ASP A 187 -52.98 3.11 -4.65
N PHE A 188 -52.75 2.12 -3.78
CA PHE A 188 -51.99 0.91 -4.10
C PHE A 188 -52.93 -0.19 -4.64
N HIS A 189 -54.21 0.11 -4.86
CA HIS A 189 -55.22 -0.86 -5.27
C HIS A 189 -55.24 -0.97 -6.79
N GLY A 190 -54.65 -2.05 -7.28
CA GLY A 190 -54.85 -2.50 -8.67
C GLY A 190 -53.58 -2.56 -9.51
N ASN A 191 -52.52 -1.81 -9.16
CA ASN A 191 -51.19 -1.88 -9.78
C ASN A 191 -50.10 -1.38 -8.80
N GLY A 192 -49.96 -2.00 -7.62
CA GLY A 192 -48.84 -1.67 -6.71
C GLY A 192 -47.51 -1.71 -7.47
N VAL A 193 -46.53 -0.85 -7.13
CA VAL A 193 -45.28 -0.79 -7.91
C VAL A 193 -44.51 -2.10 -7.72
N PRO A 194 -44.42 -2.98 -8.73
CA PRO A 194 -43.71 -4.24 -8.58
C PRO A 194 -42.23 -3.92 -8.41
N GLN A 195 -41.64 -4.41 -7.33
CA GLN A 195 -40.22 -4.29 -7.04
C GLN A 195 -39.57 -5.67 -7.14
N PRO A 196 -38.35 -5.78 -7.67
CA PRO A 196 -37.66 -7.05 -7.71
C PRO A 196 -37.46 -7.58 -6.29
N ILE A 197 -37.78 -8.85 -6.07
CA ILE A 197 -37.46 -9.55 -4.83
C ILE A 197 -35.93 -9.67 -4.76
N PRO A 198 -35.28 -9.23 -3.67
CA PRO A 198 -33.86 -9.47 -3.49
C PRO A 198 -33.56 -10.98 -3.52
N ALA A 199 -32.45 -11.37 -4.15
CA ALA A 199 -32.02 -12.77 -4.26
C ALA A 199 -31.80 -13.47 -2.90
N GLN A 200 -31.75 -12.69 -1.82
CA GLN A 200 -31.46 -13.07 -0.45
C GLN A 200 -32.40 -12.31 0.49
N ALA A 201 -32.71 -12.85 1.67
CA ALA A 201 -33.43 -12.11 2.69
C ALA A 201 -32.75 -10.80 3.02
N GLY A 202 -33.54 -9.74 3.04
CA GLY A 202 -33.02 -8.43 3.30
C GLY A 202 -34.11 -7.39 3.34
N ARG A 203 -33.67 -6.13 3.35
CA ARG A 203 -34.57 -4.99 3.35
C ARG A 203 -35.25 -4.83 2.00
N LEU A 204 -36.57 -4.72 2.04
CA LEU A 204 -37.43 -4.38 0.92
C LEU A 204 -37.63 -2.86 0.95
N ASN A 205 -36.83 -2.16 0.14
CA ASN A 205 -36.84 -0.71 0.04
C ASN A 205 -37.40 -0.27 -1.29
N TYR A 206 -38.22 0.77 -1.27
CA TYR A 206 -38.63 1.50 -2.46
C TYR A 206 -38.72 2.97 -2.16
N SER A 207 -38.33 3.80 -3.13
CA SER A 207 -38.62 5.22 -3.16
C SER A 207 -38.91 5.60 -4.60
N GLY A 208 -40.10 6.14 -4.87
CA GLY A 208 -40.48 6.47 -6.22
C GLY A 208 -41.85 7.11 -6.31
N ARG A 209 -42.34 7.24 -7.55
CA ARG A 209 -43.58 7.92 -7.86
C ARG A 209 -44.62 6.93 -8.40
N VAL A 210 -45.83 6.98 -7.86
CA VAL A 210 -46.95 6.09 -8.21
C VAL A 210 -48.10 6.92 -8.77
N ASP A 211 -48.58 6.60 -9.96
CA ASP A 211 -49.76 7.24 -10.55
C ASP A 211 -51.05 6.67 -9.94
N GLU A 212 -52.00 7.54 -9.61
CA GLU A 212 -53.36 7.15 -9.19
C GLU A 212 -54.17 6.66 -10.40
N SER A 213 -54.86 5.52 -10.26
CA SER A 213 -55.83 5.09 -11.26
C SER A 213 -57.10 5.92 -11.11
N SER A 214 -57.65 6.42 -12.22
CA SER A 214 -58.70 7.45 -12.27
C SER A 214 -60.08 7.05 -11.70
N ASP A 215 -60.21 5.91 -10.99
CA ASP A 215 -61.50 5.35 -10.60
C ASP A 215 -62.00 5.76 -9.19
N GLY A 216 -61.24 6.59 -8.46
CA GLY A 216 -61.56 7.00 -7.09
C GLY A 216 -62.24 8.36 -6.93
N GLY A 217 -63.55 8.46 -7.20
CA GLY A 217 -64.47 9.28 -6.37
C GLY A 217 -64.43 10.83 -6.39
N TRP A 218 -63.56 11.53 -7.13
CA TRP A 218 -63.58 13.01 -7.19
C TRP A 218 -64.68 13.62 -8.08
N GLY A 219 -65.51 12.77 -8.71
CA GLY A 219 -66.60 13.18 -9.61
C GLY A 219 -67.71 14.04 -8.99
N ILE A 220 -67.62 14.37 -7.70
CA ILE A 220 -68.60 15.20 -6.99
C ILE A 220 -68.17 16.69 -6.94
N LEU A 221 -66.88 17.01 -7.19
CA LEU A 221 -66.35 18.38 -7.14
C LEU A 221 -65.93 18.96 -8.49
N PHE A 222 -66.22 18.28 -9.61
CA PHE A 222 -66.03 18.78 -10.97
C PHE A 222 -67.27 18.38 -11.79
N ASP A 223 -67.77 19.25 -12.68
CA ASP A 223 -69.11 19.15 -13.32
C ASP A 223 -69.31 17.99 -14.33
N GLY A 224 -68.66 16.85 -14.14
CA GLY A 224 -68.63 15.75 -15.10
C GLY A 224 -67.50 15.88 -16.13
N SER A 225 -66.72 16.96 -16.10
CA SER A 225 -65.42 17.04 -16.77
C SER A 225 -64.33 16.40 -15.89
N GLN A 226 -64.11 15.09 -16.06
CA GLN A 226 -62.96 14.38 -15.50
C GLN A 226 -61.67 15.05 -16.03
N PRO A 227 -60.81 15.65 -15.19
CA PRO A 227 -59.49 16.03 -15.65
C PRO A 227 -58.75 14.74 -16.08
N ALA A 228 -58.25 14.71 -17.31
CA ALA A 228 -57.54 13.57 -17.89
C ALA A 228 -56.13 13.33 -17.29
N ASN A 229 -55.91 13.71 -16.03
CA ASN A 229 -54.58 13.81 -15.45
C ASN A 229 -54.45 12.83 -14.28
N SER A 230 -53.44 11.95 -14.35
CA SER A 230 -52.99 11.17 -13.20
C SER A 230 -52.47 12.10 -12.10
N PHE A 231 -52.75 11.77 -10.84
CA PHE A 231 -52.31 12.55 -9.67
C PHE A 231 -51.26 11.76 -8.88
N PRO A 232 -49.97 11.86 -9.24
CA PRO A 232 -48.96 10.97 -8.67
C PRO A 232 -48.66 11.24 -7.19
N PHE A 233 -48.37 10.17 -6.45
CA PHE A 233 -47.80 10.19 -5.10
C PHE A 233 -46.30 9.92 -5.14
N ASP A 234 -45.54 10.65 -4.31
CA ASP A 234 -44.20 10.23 -3.92
C ASP A 234 -44.34 9.28 -2.73
N VAL A 235 -43.82 8.06 -2.86
CA VAL A 235 -43.91 7.03 -1.82
C VAL A 235 -42.54 6.49 -1.49
N THR A 236 -42.34 6.18 -0.21
CA THR A 236 -41.16 5.50 0.28
C THR A 236 -41.59 4.45 1.30
N TRP A 237 -41.02 3.24 1.22
CA TRP A 237 -41.11 2.25 2.28
C TRP A 237 -39.76 1.57 2.50
N ASN A 238 -39.51 1.21 3.76
CA ASN A 238 -38.35 0.46 4.20
C ASN A 238 -38.85 -0.63 5.14
N ILE A 239 -38.81 -1.87 4.66
CA ILE A 239 -39.38 -3.04 5.33
C ILE A 239 -38.26 -4.08 5.54
N GLN A 240 -38.12 -4.63 6.74
CA GLN A 240 -37.12 -5.64 7.09
C GLN A 240 -37.80 -6.89 7.70
N PRO A 241 -37.25 -8.10 7.48
CA PRO A 241 -37.78 -9.34 8.05
C PRO A 241 -37.58 -9.43 9.58
N ILE A 242 -38.55 -10.03 10.28
CA ILE A 242 -38.56 -10.31 11.71
C ILE A 242 -38.09 -11.77 11.95
N GLY A 243 -37.39 -12.00 13.06
CA GLY A 243 -36.87 -13.33 13.45
C GLY A 243 -35.48 -13.64 12.91
N MET A 244 -34.89 -12.75 12.11
CA MET A 244 -33.52 -12.84 11.59
C MET A 244 -32.47 -12.26 12.54
N GLN A 245 -32.52 -12.59 13.83
CA GLN A 245 -31.34 -12.33 14.66
C GLN A 245 -30.21 -13.28 14.23
N GLU A 246 -28.99 -12.78 14.19
CA GLU A 246 -27.80 -13.62 14.00
C GLU A 246 -27.63 -14.54 15.22
N THR A 247 -28.23 -15.73 15.13
CA THR A 247 -28.06 -16.90 16.01
C THR A 247 -26.71 -17.58 15.84
N VAL A 248 -25.97 -17.19 14.80
CA VAL A 248 -24.74 -17.80 14.33
C VAL A 248 -23.66 -16.75 14.06
N GLU A 249 -22.40 -17.17 14.09
CA GLU A 249 -21.19 -16.38 13.85
C GLU A 249 -20.20 -17.16 12.99
N VAL A 250 -19.22 -16.48 12.39
CA VAL A 250 -18.14 -17.12 11.62
C VAL A 250 -16.80 -16.83 12.28
N LEU A 251 -16.09 -17.88 12.68
CA LEU A 251 -14.78 -17.80 13.32
C LEU A 251 -13.69 -18.13 12.31
N ILE A 252 -12.68 -17.27 12.17
CA ILE A 252 -11.47 -17.53 11.38
C ILE A 252 -10.39 -18.06 12.32
N SER A 253 -9.86 -19.26 12.08
CA SER A 253 -8.79 -19.83 12.92
C SER A 253 -7.50 -19.02 12.87
N ASP A 254 -6.82 -18.91 14.01
CA ASP A 254 -5.54 -18.23 14.18
C ASP A 254 -4.32 -19.03 13.65
N ASN A 255 -4.53 -20.07 12.85
CA ASN A 255 -3.49 -21.01 12.35
C ASN A 255 -2.41 -20.39 11.43
N PHE A 256 -2.34 -19.06 11.35
CA PHE A 256 -1.36 -18.27 10.62
C PHE A 256 -0.40 -17.51 11.54
N GLU A 257 -0.34 -17.84 12.84
CA GLU A 257 0.62 -17.26 13.81
C GLU A 257 2.07 -17.26 13.33
N GLN A 258 2.49 -18.34 12.65
CA GLN A 258 3.86 -18.55 12.17
C GLN A 258 4.01 -18.23 10.68
N PHE A 259 2.94 -17.79 10.01
CA PHE A 259 3.03 -17.45 8.60
C PHE A 259 3.90 -16.21 8.41
N ARG A 260 4.92 -16.38 7.57
CA ARG A 260 5.76 -15.31 7.09
C ARG A 260 5.73 -15.33 5.56
N PRO A 261 5.41 -14.19 4.90
CA PRO A 261 5.47 -14.09 3.45
C PRO A 261 6.88 -14.34 2.93
N THR A 262 6.97 -15.08 1.84
CA THR A 262 8.18 -15.27 1.05
C THR A 262 7.82 -15.26 -0.43
N ALA A 263 8.81 -14.99 -1.29
CA ALA A 263 8.67 -15.16 -2.74
C ALA A 263 9.42 -16.39 -3.25
N GLY A 264 8.85 -17.04 -4.26
CA GLY A 264 9.51 -18.10 -5.02
C GLY A 264 10.53 -17.55 -6.02
N ALA A 265 11.17 -18.46 -6.77
CA ALA A 265 12.17 -18.08 -7.78
C ALA A 265 11.60 -17.06 -8.79
N GLY A 266 12.29 -15.94 -8.97
CA GLY A 266 11.87 -14.87 -9.89
C GLY A 266 10.58 -14.15 -9.52
N GLY A 267 10.16 -14.18 -8.25
CA GLY A 267 8.89 -13.59 -7.81
C GLY A 267 7.68 -14.51 -8.02
N GLY A 268 7.92 -15.82 -8.16
CA GLY A 268 6.85 -16.82 -8.20
C GLY A 268 6.23 -17.08 -6.82
N LEU A 269 5.31 -18.05 -6.76
CA LEU A 269 4.67 -18.47 -5.51
C LEU A 269 5.72 -18.96 -4.49
N GLY A 270 5.75 -18.32 -3.33
CA GLY A 270 6.57 -18.68 -2.18
C GLY A 270 5.77 -19.40 -1.10
N SER A 271 5.83 -18.89 0.13
CA SER A 271 5.10 -19.41 1.27
C SER A 271 3.59 -19.34 1.06
N HIS A 272 2.84 -20.26 1.65
CA HIS A 272 1.38 -20.21 1.67
C HIS A 272 0.84 -20.54 3.07
N VAL A 273 -0.41 -20.18 3.31
CA VAL A 273 -1.13 -20.50 4.54
C VAL A 273 -2.57 -20.88 4.23
N THR A 274 -3.09 -21.85 4.98
CA THR A 274 -4.50 -22.23 4.91
C THR A 274 -5.28 -21.53 6.00
N LEU A 275 -6.29 -20.75 5.60
CA LEU A 275 -7.21 -20.07 6.49
C LEU A 275 -8.50 -20.89 6.56
N ASN A 276 -8.98 -21.15 7.77
CA ASN A 276 -10.23 -21.87 7.98
C ASN A 276 -11.25 -20.94 8.63
N ALA A 277 -12.45 -20.90 8.07
CA ALA A 277 -13.61 -20.24 8.63
C ALA A 277 -14.63 -21.31 9.07
N ARG A 278 -15.21 -21.15 10.26
CA ARG A 278 -16.22 -22.06 10.79
C ARG A 278 -17.48 -21.30 11.20
N LEU A 279 -18.62 -21.75 10.71
CA LEU A 279 -19.93 -21.31 11.19
C LEU A 279 -20.19 -21.93 12.56
N HIS A 280 -20.62 -21.11 13.50
CA HIS A 280 -20.84 -21.49 14.90
C HIS A 280 -22.15 -20.90 15.40
N ALA A 281 -22.88 -21.60 16.27
CA ALA A 281 -24.05 -21.04 16.94
C ALA A 281 -23.59 -20.18 18.13
N LYS A 282 -24.18 -18.99 18.29
CA LYS A 282 -23.92 -18.13 19.46
C LYS A 282 -24.41 -18.79 20.75
N THR A 283 -25.44 -19.64 20.67
CA THR A 283 -25.98 -20.41 21.79
C THR A 283 -26.49 -21.77 21.34
N GLY A 284 -26.13 -22.84 22.06
CA GLY A 284 -26.60 -24.21 21.78
C GLY A 284 -25.95 -24.84 20.55
N ASP A 285 -26.63 -25.82 19.95
CA ASP A 285 -26.11 -26.54 18.78
C ASP A 285 -26.33 -25.76 17.48
N LEU A 286 -25.37 -25.86 16.55
CA LEU A 286 -25.50 -25.33 15.20
C LEU A 286 -26.59 -26.08 14.44
N LYS A 287 -27.67 -25.37 14.08
CA LYS A 287 -28.81 -25.92 13.32
C LYS A 287 -28.87 -25.45 11.87
N GLU A 288 -28.03 -24.48 11.52
CA GLU A 288 -28.04 -23.80 10.23
C GLU A 288 -26.76 -24.11 9.46
N LYS A 289 -26.84 -24.02 8.13
CA LYS A 289 -25.71 -24.16 7.23
C LYS A 289 -25.66 -22.95 6.29
N ALA A 290 -24.45 -22.54 5.93
CA ALA A 290 -24.23 -21.54 4.90
C ALA A 290 -24.44 -22.19 3.52
N THR A 291 -25.08 -21.46 2.61
CA THR A 291 -25.15 -21.82 1.19
C THR A 291 -23.84 -21.58 0.46
N GLN A 292 -23.05 -20.63 0.96
CA GLN A 292 -21.76 -20.26 0.42
C GLN A 292 -20.89 -19.55 1.46
N PHE A 293 -19.57 -19.72 1.39
CA PHE A 293 -18.60 -18.80 2.00
C PHE A 293 -17.90 -18.00 0.91
N ARG A 294 -17.71 -16.70 1.14
CA ARG A 294 -16.97 -15.79 0.25
C ARG A 294 -15.79 -15.19 1.02
N TRP A 295 -14.60 -15.34 0.45
CA TRP A 295 -13.33 -14.83 0.93
C TRP A 295 -12.86 -13.71 0.02
N GLN A 296 -12.38 -12.61 0.59
CA GLN A 296 -11.92 -11.45 -0.16
C GLN A 296 -10.72 -10.79 0.52
N PHE A 297 -9.80 -10.25 -0.26
CA PHE A 297 -8.84 -9.28 0.25
C PHE A 297 -9.51 -7.91 0.32
N ALA A 298 -9.65 -7.37 1.54
CA ALA A 298 -10.04 -5.97 1.75
C ALA A 298 -8.87 -5.02 1.46
N GLN A 299 -7.64 -5.50 1.64
CA GLN A 299 -6.40 -4.79 1.32
C GLN A 299 -5.32 -5.82 0.97
N VAL A 300 -4.47 -5.49 0.00
CA VAL A 300 -3.26 -6.25 -0.33
C VAL A 300 -2.14 -5.27 -0.72
N SER A 301 -0.91 -5.59 -0.34
CA SER A 301 0.28 -4.88 -0.80
C SER A 301 0.54 -5.16 -2.29
N ARG A 302 1.22 -4.21 -2.92
CA ARG A 302 1.62 -4.23 -4.34
C ARG A 302 2.98 -3.56 -4.47
N GLU A 303 3.92 -3.97 -3.62
CA GLU A 303 5.26 -3.42 -3.67
C GLU A 303 5.91 -3.78 -5.03
N PRO A 304 6.66 -2.87 -5.68
CA PRO A 304 7.31 -3.20 -6.93
C PRO A 304 8.25 -4.41 -6.76
N GLY A 305 8.15 -5.42 -7.61
CA GLY A 305 9.04 -6.58 -7.57
C GLY A 305 8.74 -7.56 -6.44
N TYR A 306 9.70 -8.40 -6.07
CA TYR A 306 9.54 -9.41 -5.00
C TYR A 306 10.54 -9.23 -3.84
N ALA A 307 11.52 -8.34 -3.99
CA ALA A 307 12.48 -7.89 -3.01
C ALA A 307 12.95 -6.47 -3.37
N LEU A 308 13.68 -5.81 -2.49
CA LEU A 308 14.06 -4.39 -2.63
C LEU A 308 14.94 -4.06 -3.84
N ASN A 309 15.69 -5.05 -4.34
CA ASN A 309 16.54 -4.93 -5.53
C ASN A 309 16.19 -5.94 -6.64
N ALA A 310 15.02 -6.59 -6.58
CA ALA A 310 14.67 -7.62 -7.56
C ALA A 310 13.18 -7.68 -7.92
N PRO A 311 12.84 -7.84 -9.22
CA PRO A 311 13.73 -7.74 -10.37
C PRO A 311 14.13 -6.27 -10.61
N LEU A 312 15.27 -6.04 -11.27
CA LEU A 312 15.72 -4.68 -11.63
C LEU A 312 14.91 -4.06 -12.77
N GLN A 313 14.45 -4.88 -13.71
CA GLN A 313 13.74 -4.42 -14.90
C GLN A 313 12.27 -4.78 -14.79
N GLN A 314 11.42 -3.77 -15.02
CA GLN A 314 9.96 -3.91 -15.01
C GLN A 314 9.47 -4.62 -13.73
N PRO A 315 9.79 -4.10 -12.53
CA PRO A 315 9.22 -4.64 -11.30
C PRO A 315 7.68 -4.58 -11.41
N GLY A 316 7.04 -5.75 -11.33
CA GLY A 316 5.58 -5.86 -11.39
C GLY A 316 4.93 -5.21 -10.17
N THR A 317 3.62 -4.93 -10.27
CA THR A 317 2.79 -4.37 -9.17
C THR A 317 1.50 -5.18 -9.00
N ASP A 318 1.59 -6.47 -9.37
CA ASP A 318 0.52 -7.42 -9.11
C ASP A 318 0.32 -7.59 -7.59
N PRO A 319 -0.80 -8.16 -7.13
CA PRO A 319 -0.97 -8.43 -5.71
C PRO A 319 0.11 -9.34 -5.16
N ASP A 320 0.69 -8.95 -4.02
CA ASP A 320 1.74 -9.71 -3.35
C ASP A 320 1.19 -10.94 -2.61
N LEU A 321 -0.11 -10.93 -2.27
CA LEU A 321 -0.85 -12.05 -1.71
C LEU A 321 -2.04 -12.41 -2.61
N ARG A 322 -2.28 -13.70 -2.81
CA ARG A 322 -3.37 -14.20 -3.67
C ARG A 322 -4.01 -15.45 -3.07
N PHE A 323 -5.29 -15.66 -3.35
CA PHE A 323 -5.94 -16.94 -3.14
C PHE A 323 -5.44 -17.95 -4.18
N GLU A 324 -4.98 -19.09 -3.70
CA GLU A 324 -4.46 -20.18 -4.52
C GLU A 324 -5.50 -21.31 -4.64
N PRO A 325 -5.43 -22.12 -5.71
CA PRO A 325 -6.19 -23.36 -5.79
C PRO A 325 -5.92 -24.27 -4.58
N GLY A 326 -6.95 -24.57 -3.79
CA GLY A 326 -6.84 -25.42 -2.60
C GLY A 326 -8.02 -25.25 -1.64
N GLY A 327 -8.08 -26.09 -0.61
CA GLY A 327 -9.19 -26.10 0.34
C GLY A 327 -10.51 -26.54 -0.31
N ASN A 328 -11.62 -25.90 0.07
CA ASN A 328 -12.95 -26.17 -0.50
C ASN A 328 -13.55 -24.97 -1.25
N VAL A 329 -12.70 -24.01 -1.66
CA VAL A 329 -13.08 -22.81 -2.39
C VAL A 329 -12.57 -22.85 -3.84
N ILE A 330 -13.18 -22.02 -4.69
CA ILE A 330 -12.73 -21.73 -6.04
C ILE A 330 -12.37 -20.24 -6.10
N VAL A 331 -11.19 -19.93 -6.64
CA VAL A 331 -10.78 -18.55 -6.91
C VAL A 331 -11.74 -17.95 -7.95
N SER A 332 -12.38 -16.84 -7.59
CA SER A 332 -13.52 -16.29 -8.33
C SER A 332 -13.20 -15.07 -9.18
N ASP A 333 -11.94 -14.62 -9.20
CA ASP A 333 -11.46 -13.55 -10.08
C ASP A 333 -10.11 -13.90 -10.73
N GLY A 334 -9.68 -13.07 -11.68
CA GLY A 334 -8.44 -13.29 -12.44
C GLY A 334 -7.16 -12.86 -11.72
N GLU A 335 -7.25 -12.10 -10.63
CA GLU A 335 -6.09 -11.61 -9.86
C GLU A 335 -5.84 -12.42 -8.57
N GLY A 336 -6.70 -13.40 -8.26
CA GLY A 336 -6.65 -14.16 -7.03
C GLY A 336 -7.05 -13.36 -5.80
N GLN A 337 -7.90 -12.33 -5.92
CA GLN A 337 -8.27 -11.46 -4.80
C GLN A 337 -9.59 -11.86 -4.12
N SER A 338 -10.30 -12.81 -4.71
CA SER A 338 -11.56 -13.36 -4.21
C SER A 338 -11.60 -14.87 -4.40
N ALA A 339 -12.14 -15.58 -3.43
CA ALA A 339 -12.42 -17.01 -3.52
C ALA A 339 -13.75 -17.34 -2.84
N GLN A 340 -14.45 -18.36 -3.32
CA GLN A 340 -15.74 -18.75 -2.75
C GLN A 340 -15.97 -20.24 -2.82
N THR A 341 -16.71 -20.80 -1.87
CA THR A 341 -17.20 -22.18 -2.03
C THR A 341 -18.18 -22.24 -3.21
N PRO A 342 -18.31 -23.38 -3.90
CA PRO A 342 -19.46 -23.64 -4.76
C PRO A 342 -20.78 -23.49 -3.98
N PRO A 343 -21.94 -23.33 -4.64
CA PRO A 343 -23.23 -23.43 -3.98
C PRO A 343 -23.40 -24.81 -3.32
N GLY A 344 -23.85 -24.84 -2.06
CA GLY A 344 -23.96 -26.09 -1.31
C GLY A 344 -24.47 -25.89 0.11
N GLU A 345 -24.07 -26.78 1.03
CA GLU A 345 -24.42 -26.73 2.44
C GLU A 345 -23.16 -26.86 3.30
N TYR A 346 -22.72 -25.76 3.91
CA TYR A 346 -21.43 -25.67 4.58
C TYR A 346 -21.56 -25.26 6.04
N THR A 347 -20.72 -25.85 6.89
CA THR A 347 -20.47 -25.37 8.25
C THR A 347 -19.04 -24.83 8.41
N GLU A 348 -18.22 -24.99 7.39
CA GLU A 348 -16.83 -24.56 7.35
C GLU A 348 -16.40 -24.25 5.91
N SER A 349 -15.38 -23.41 5.80
CA SER A 349 -14.70 -23.12 4.56
C SER A 349 -13.19 -23.00 4.80
N SER A 350 -12.41 -23.40 3.81
CA SER A 350 -10.96 -23.40 3.84
C SER A 350 -10.43 -22.77 2.56
N ALA A 351 -9.62 -21.72 2.70
CA ALA A 351 -8.99 -21.00 1.60
C ALA A 351 -7.46 -21.02 1.76
N VAL A 352 -6.74 -21.20 0.65
CA VAL A 352 -5.27 -21.14 0.64
C VAL A 352 -4.85 -19.77 0.14
N VAL A 353 -3.94 -19.12 0.86
CA VAL A 353 -3.35 -17.85 0.47
C VAL A 353 -1.85 -18.06 0.22
N GLY A 354 -1.39 -17.68 -0.96
CA GLY A 354 0.00 -17.68 -1.39
C GLY A 354 0.64 -16.30 -1.34
N SER A 355 1.95 -16.25 -1.11
CA SER A 355 2.77 -15.04 -1.15
C SER A 355 3.69 -15.02 -2.37
N TYR A 356 3.88 -13.83 -2.94
CA TYR A 356 4.73 -13.57 -4.11
C TYR A 356 5.81 -12.51 -3.84
N ASP A 357 5.81 -11.91 -2.64
CA ASP A 357 6.78 -10.93 -2.17
C ASP A 357 7.28 -11.33 -0.76
N TRP A 358 8.51 -10.94 -0.40
CA TRP A 358 9.09 -11.22 0.92
C TRP A 358 8.60 -10.29 2.04
N GLY A 359 8.03 -9.14 1.68
CA GLY A 359 7.40 -8.14 2.54
C GLY A 359 5.87 -8.11 2.46
N ALA A 360 5.24 -9.09 1.79
CA ALA A 360 3.81 -9.07 1.49
C ALA A 360 2.91 -8.86 2.73
N PHE A 361 1.89 -8.03 2.61
CA PHE A 361 0.88 -7.85 3.66
C PHE A 361 -0.52 -7.59 3.08
N GLY A 362 -1.55 -7.91 3.87
CA GLY A 362 -2.93 -7.73 3.48
C GLY A 362 -3.91 -7.85 4.63
N ARG A 363 -5.20 -7.75 4.30
CA ARG A 363 -6.35 -7.92 5.18
C ARG A 363 -7.39 -8.78 4.49
N ILE A 364 -7.84 -9.82 5.15
CA ILE A 364 -8.77 -10.80 4.59
C ILE A 364 -10.10 -10.73 5.34
N THR A 365 -11.18 -10.84 4.58
CA THR A 365 -12.54 -10.99 5.10
C THR A 365 -13.11 -12.33 4.67
N VAL A 366 -14.00 -12.87 5.48
CA VAL A 366 -14.85 -14.00 5.11
C VAL A 366 -16.30 -13.65 5.44
N THR A 367 -17.22 -14.03 4.56
CA THR A 367 -18.65 -13.86 4.77
C THR A 367 -19.36 -15.19 4.48
N ALA A 368 -20.11 -15.70 5.44
CA ALA A 368 -21.04 -16.81 5.22
C ALA A 368 -22.38 -16.26 4.72
N VAL A 369 -22.87 -16.81 3.62
CA VAL A 369 -24.19 -16.54 3.05
C VAL A 369 -25.13 -17.64 3.52
N MET A 370 -26.21 -17.29 4.20
CA MET A 370 -27.18 -18.24 4.74
C MET A 370 -28.24 -18.61 3.70
N GLU A 371 -29.01 -19.68 3.95
CA GLU A 371 -30.11 -20.09 3.04
C GLU A 371 -31.22 -19.03 2.96
N ASP A 372 -31.49 -18.37 4.09
CA ASP A 372 -32.42 -17.26 4.11
C ASP A 372 -31.85 -16.03 3.41
N GLY A 373 -30.54 -15.91 3.23
CA GLY A 373 -29.86 -14.80 2.58
C GLY A 373 -29.20 -13.80 3.52
N ARG A 374 -29.22 -14.04 4.83
CA ARG A 374 -28.35 -13.29 5.75
C ARG A 374 -26.88 -13.47 5.36
N GLU A 375 -26.12 -12.40 5.51
CA GLU A 375 -24.67 -12.39 5.33
C GLU A 375 -23.98 -12.17 6.67
N ILE A 376 -23.23 -13.17 7.13
CA ILE A 376 -22.55 -13.16 8.42
C ILE A 376 -21.06 -12.96 8.17
N ARG A 377 -20.56 -11.79 8.54
CA ARG A 377 -19.12 -11.49 8.46
C ARG A 377 -18.37 -12.21 9.56
N GLY A 378 -17.31 -12.92 9.19
CA GLY A 378 -16.44 -13.60 10.14
C GLY A 378 -15.44 -12.68 10.82
N TYR A 379 -14.93 -13.15 11.95
CA TYR A 379 -13.90 -12.48 12.73
C TYR A 379 -12.85 -13.47 13.21
N LEU A 380 -11.67 -12.96 13.60
CA LEU A 380 -10.58 -13.78 14.12
C LEU A 380 -10.97 -14.49 15.42
N GLU A 381 -10.74 -15.79 15.50
CA GLU A 381 -11.01 -16.56 16.71
C GLU A 381 -10.36 -15.90 17.93
N ARG A 382 -11.14 -15.73 19.01
CA ARG A 382 -10.77 -15.02 20.26
C ARG A 382 -10.66 -13.50 20.17
N ASP A 383 -10.87 -12.88 19.01
CA ASP A 383 -10.95 -11.42 18.85
C ASP A 383 -12.11 -10.99 17.93
N PRO A 384 -13.33 -10.83 18.48
CA PRO A 384 -14.52 -10.39 17.74
C PRO A 384 -14.40 -9.01 17.08
N SER A 385 -13.43 -8.19 17.48
CA SER A 385 -13.22 -6.88 16.86
C SER A 385 -12.52 -6.97 15.51
N GLN A 386 -11.81 -8.06 15.23
CA GLN A 386 -11.04 -8.25 13.99
C GLN A 386 -11.86 -8.96 12.92
N THR A 387 -12.74 -8.21 12.26
CA THR A 387 -13.51 -8.65 11.07
C THR A 387 -12.75 -8.48 9.74
N GLU A 388 -11.56 -7.88 9.81
CA GLU A 388 -10.54 -7.81 8.76
C GLU A 388 -9.26 -8.41 9.32
N VAL A 389 -9.03 -9.68 9.02
CA VAL A 389 -7.91 -10.44 9.58
C VAL A 389 -6.63 -10.02 8.88
N ARG A 390 -5.69 -9.49 9.65
CA ARG A 390 -4.37 -9.06 9.15
C ARG A 390 -3.51 -10.28 8.84
N LEU A 391 -3.06 -10.39 7.58
CA LEU A 391 -2.13 -11.42 7.13
C LEU A 391 -0.86 -10.77 6.55
N PRO A 392 0.36 -11.12 6.99
CA PRO A 392 0.67 -11.97 8.14
C PRO A 392 0.12 -11.38 9.44
N LYS A 393 0.11 -12.19 10.52
CA LYS A 393 -0.27 -11.70 11.84
C LYS A 393 0.65 -10.56 12.27
N ARG A 394 0.06 -9.43 12.65
CA ARG A 394 0.76 -8.20 13.04
C ARG A 394 -0.18 -7.28 13.84
N ALA A 395 0.38 -6.27 14.49
CA ALA A 395 -0.40 -5.25 15.17
C ALA A 395 -1.16 -4.35 14.18
N ASP A 396 -2.08 -3.53 14.66
CA ASP A 396 -2.74 -2.54 13.79
C ASP A 396 -1.77 -1.43 13.38
N GLY A 397 -1.81 -1.04 12.11
CA GLY A 397 -0.89 -0.06 11.53
C GLY A 397 0.46 -0.64 11.08
N ASP A 398 0.87 -1.79 11.61
CA ASP A 398 2.11 -2.46 11.22
C ASP A 398 1.95 -3.27 9.92
N LEU A 399 3.07 -3.57 9.27
CA LEU A 399 3.20 -4.33 8.02
C LEU A 399 4.04 -5.61 8.21
N ILE A 400 4.96 -5.61 9.17
CA ILE A 400 5.91 -6.71 9.40
C ILE A 400 5.26 -7.85 10.21
N ALA A 401 5.54 -9.09 9.82
CA ALA A 401 5.05 -10.28 10.53
C ALA A 401 5.55 -10.32 11.99
N LYS A 402 4.64 -10.55 12.93
CA LYS A 402 4.96 -10.65 14.36
C LYS A 402 6.04 -11.70 14.64
N VAL A 403 5.97 -12.85 13.98
CA VAL A 403 6.94 -13.95 14.16
C VAL A 403 8.38 -13.49 13.86
N TRP A 404 8.57 -12.67 12.83
CA TRP A 404 9.89 -12.14 12.49
C TRP A 404 10.35 -11.10 13.51
N ARG A 405 9.46 -10.20 13.94
CA ARG A 405 9.76 -9.20 14.98
C ARG A 405 10.22 -9.85 16.28
N ASP A 406 9.56 -10.92 16.68
CA ASP A 406 9.91 -11.69 17.88
C ASP A 406 11.29 -12.37 17.70
N GLN A 407 11.56 -12.95 16.53
CA GLN A 407 12.85 -13.60 16.22
C GLN A 407 14.03 -12.62 16.24
N MET A 408 13.84 -11.41 15.68
CA MET A 408 14.88 -10.39 15.65
C MET A 408 14.98 -9.61 16.97
N GLY A 409 13.98 -9.70 17.84
CA GLY A 409 13.94 -8.98 19.12
C GLY A 409 13.63 -7.48 18.96
N VAL A 410 12.77 -7.14 18.00
CA VAL A 410 12.41 -5.75 17.60
C VAL A 410 10.91 -5.49 17.73
N GLY A 411 10.25 -6.20 18.65
CA GLY A 411 8.79 -6.20 18.80
C GLY A 411 8.13 -4.83 19.07
N SER A 412 8.89 -3.83 19.53
CA SER A 412 8.39 -2.47 19.81
C SER A 412 8.80 -1.43 18.78
N SER A 413 9.62 -1.78 17.79
CA SER A 413 10.14 -0.83 16.80
C SER A 413 9.11 -0.57 15.70
N SER A 414 8.94 0.67 15.26
CA SER A 414 8.06 0.96 14.12
C SER A 414 8.61 0.36 12.83
N ASP A 415 7.74 0.08 11.84
CA ASP A 415 8.17 -0.38 10.52
C ASP A 415 9.14 0.60 9.82
N SER A 416 9.06 1.89 10.16
CA SER A 416 9.92 2.97 9.67
C SER A 416 11.21 3.21 10.46
N SER A 417 11.48 2.37 11.47
CA SER A 417 12.69 2.50 12.31
C SER A 417 13.95 2.29 11.48
N ASP A 418 14.97 3.10 11.71
CA ASP A 418 16.33 3.05 11.13
C ASP A 418 17.25 3.50 12.29
N GLN A 419 17.39 2.63 13.29
CA GLN A 419 17.91 2.98 14.63
C GLN A 419 19.08 2.11 15.07
N GLU A 420 19.70 1.40 14.13
CA GLU A 420 20.84 0.53 14.31
C GLU A 420 22.01 1.38 14.86
N ASP A 421 22.45 1.09 16.08
CA ASP A 421 23.48 1.89 16.76
C ASP A 421 24.88 1.27 16.67
N GLN A 422 25.01 0.07 16.09
CA GLN A 422 26.31 -0.60 15.89
C GLN A 422 26.74 -0.61 14.43
N PRO A 423 28.02 -0.29 14.12
CA PRO A 423 28.96 0.39 15.01
C PRO A 423 28.48 1.82 15.33
N ALA A 424 28.95 2.37 16.47
CA ALA A 424 28.59 3.72 16.89
C ALA A 424 29.00 4.80 15.86
N GLY A 425 30.13 4.59 15.18
CA GLY A 425 30.58 5.42 14.07
C GLY A 425 30.66 6.90 14.43
N ASP A 426 30.13 7.75 13.56
CA ASP A 426 30.07 9.20 13.77
C ASP A 426 28.98 9.67 14.76
N GLY A 427 28.28 8.74 15.41
CA GLY A 427 27.21 8.98 16.36
C GLY A 427 25.81 9.05 15.74
N ASN A 428 25.68 8.92 14.41
CA ASN A 428 24.38 8.75 13.79
C ASN A 428 23.91 7.29 13.86
N ASN A 429 22.64 7.12 14.16
CA ASN A 429 21.98 5.83 14.09
C ASN A 429 21.57 5.49 12.66
N GLY A 430 21.39 4.20 12.44
CA GLY A 430 20.86 3.67 11.19
C GLY A 430 21.85 3.65 10.06
N ASP A 431 21.50 2.89 9.04
CA ASP A 431 22.19 2.85 7.75
C ASP A 431 21.35 3.43 6.61
N GLY A 432 20.14 3.91 6.88
CA GLY A 432 19.24 4.48 5.90
C GLY A 432 18.15 3.53 5.44
N LEU A 433 18.19 2.25 5.85
CA LEU A 433 17.14 1.27 5.60
C LEU A 433 16.14 1.27 6.76
N THR A 434 14.86 1.24 6.43
CA THR A 434 13.81 1.03 7.44
C THR A 434 13.72 -0.43 7.85
N LEU A 435 13.17 -0.68 9.04
CA LEU A 435 12.92 -2.04 9.54
C LEU A 435 12.08 -2.89 8.57
N TYR A 436 11.13 -2.26 7.86
CA TYR A 436 10.37 -2.93 6.80
C TYR A 436 11.27 -3.32 5.62
N GLU A 437 12.19 -2.44 5.23
CA GLU A 437 13.15 -2.71 4.17
C GLU A 437 14.09 -3.87 4.56
N GLU A 438 14.61 -3.89 5.79
CA GLU A 438 15.42 -5.02 6.29
C GLU A 438 14.63 -6.34 6.31
N TYR A 439 13.35 -6.29 6.69
CA TYR A 439 12.44 -7.44 6.73
C TYR A 439 12.10 -7.99 5.34
N ARG A 440 11.80 -7.10 4.37
CA ARG A 440 11.51 -7.45 2.98
C ARG A 440 12.77 -7.95 2.29
N GLY A 441 13.91 -7.35 2.61
CA GLY A 441 15.23 -7.83 2.25
C GLY A 441 15.59 -7.67 0.77
N PHE A 442 16.69 -8.31 0.42
CA PHE A 442 17.43 -8.13 -0.83
C PHE A 442 17.78 -9.47 -1.45
N ILE A 443 18.14 -9.47 -2.73
CA ILE A 443 18.76 -10.58 -3.41
C ILE A 443 20.26 -10.34 -3.49
N GLU A 444 21.04 -11.25 -2.92
CA GLU A 444 22.50 -11.29 -3.02
C GLU A 444 22.92 -12.66 -3.57
N ASN A 445 23.64 -12.65 -4.70
CA ASN A 445 24.15 -13.85 -5.34
C ASN A 445 23.04 -14.89 -5.63
N GLY A 446 21.90 -14.42 -6.11
CA GLY A 446 20.72 -15.19 -6.48
C GLY A 446 19.88 -15.70 -5.29
N ALA A 447 20.25 -15.37 -4.06
CA ALA A 447 19.56 -15.79 -2.85
C ALA A 447 18.96 -14.59 -2.12
N HIS A 448 17.79 -14.78 -1.49
CA HIS A 448 17.24 -13.78 -0.59
C HIS A 448 18.06 -13.69 0.71
N ILE A 449 18.27 -12.46 1.15
CA ILE A 449 18.90 -12.09 2.41
C ILE A 449 18.09 -10.96 3.07
N GLU A 450 18.16 -10.87 4.39
CA GLU A 450 17.57 -9.77 5.17
C GLU A 450 18.65 -8.79 5.62
N GLY A 451 18.22 -7.58 6.00
CA GLY A 451 19.07 -6.65 6.74
C GLY A 451 19.26 -7.07 8.20
N ASP A 452 20.09 -6.33 8.94
CA ASP A 452 20.34 -6.55 10.36
C ASP A 452 19.86 -5.36 11.22
N PRO A 453 18.69 -5.48 11.89
CA PRO A 453 18.05 -4.39 12.64
C PRO A 453 18.78 -3.99 13.94
N LYS A 454 20.02 -4.47 14.12
CA LYS A 454 20.91 -4.14 15.24
C LYS A 454 22.26 -3.64 14.76
N THR A 455 22.63 -3.92 13.52
CA THR A 455 23.96 -3.63 12.97
C THR A 455 23.80 -2.99 11.61
N LYS A 456 24.34 -1.79 11.45
CA LYS A 456 24.34 -1.06 10.17
C LYS A 456 24.88 -1.94 9.04
N ASP A 457 24.10 -2.04 7.98
CA ASP A 457 24.38 -2.75 6.75
C ASP A 457 25.20 -1.91 5.76
N TYR A 458 26.06 -2.59 4.99
CA TYR A 458 26.86 -1.99 3.92
C TYR A 458 26.84 -2.88 2.68
N PHE A 459 26.41 -2.34 1.56
CA PHE A 459 26.27 -3.09 0.31
C PHE A 459 27.38 -2.77 -0.68
N ALA A 460 27.94 -3.82 -1.31
CA ALA A 460 28.94 -3.66 -2.36
C ALA A 460 28.77 -4.66 -3.50
N LEU A 461 28.97 -4.16 -4.73
CA LEU A 461 29.09 -4.96 -5.94
C LEU A 461 30.56 -5.24 -6.22
N ASN A 462 31.00 -6.47 -5.96
CA ASN A 462 32.37 -6.91 -6.23
C ASN A 462 32.55 -7.37 -7.69
N ARG A 463 33.28 -6.59 -8.48
CA ARG A 463 33.77 -6.95 -9.83
C ARG A 463 35.28 -7.16 -9.90
N GLY A 464 36.00 -6.93 -8.80
CA GLY A 464 37.47 -7.08 -8.72
C GLY A 464 37.94 -8.46 -8.23
N GLY A 465 37.02 -9.38 -7.91
CA GLY A 465 37.33 -10.78 -7.63
C GLY A 465 37.83 -11.06 -6.20
N GLY A 466 38.80 -11.97 -6.08
CA GLY A 466 39.22 -12.55 -4.80
C GLY A 466 39.87 -11.56 -3.83
N VAL A 467 40.73 -10.66 -4.32
CA VAL A 467 41.39 -9.63 -3.48
C VAL A 467 40.35 -8.68 -2.87
N VAL A 468 39.35 -8.27 -3.65
CA VAL A 468 38.24 -7.46 -3.15
C VAL A 468 37.42 -8.21 -2.10
N THR A 469 37.20 -9.51 -2.28
CA THR A 469 36.49 -10.33 -1.28
C THR A 469 37.24 -10.37 0.06
N ALA A 470 38.58 -10.49 0.03
CA ALA A 470 39.39 -10.44 1.23
C ALA A 470 39.36 -9.05 1.88
N GLY A 471 39.47 -7.99 1.07
CA GLY A 471 39.38 -6.61 1.54
C GLY A 471 38.04 -6.30 2.22
N LEU A 472 36.91 -6.68 1.61
CA LEU A 472 35.58 -6.50 2.21
C LEU A 472 35.42 -7.23 3.56
N ARG A 473 36.02 -8.41 3.70
CA ARG A 473 36.02 -9.15 4.97
C ARG A 473 36.82 -8.39 6.04
N THR A 474 38.02 -7.91 5.70
CA THR A 474 38.84 -7.12 6.63
C THR A 474 38.15 -5.80 6.99
N PHE A 475 37.55 -5.12 6.00
CA PHE A 475 36.76 -3.91 6.20
C PHE A 475 35.60 -4.13 7.18
N GLY A 476 34.78 -5.17 6.97
CA GLY A 476 33.71 -5.51 7.91
C GLY A 476 34.24 -5.83 9.31
N GLY A 477 35.35 -6.57 9.41
CA GLY A 477 35.98 -6.88 10.69
C GLY A 477 36.53 -5.67 11.45
N LEU A 478 37.06 -4.67 10.74
CA LEU A 478 37.59 -3.44 11.35
C LEU A 478 36.50 -2.43 11.72
N THR A 479 35.45 -2.34 10.91
CA THR A 479 34.37 -1.37 11.10
C THR A 479 33.27 -1.88 12.02
N GLY A 480 33.04 -3.20 12.06
CA GLY A 480 31.88 -3.80 12.70
C GLY A 480 30.59 -3.72 11.87
N LEU A 481 30.66 -3.22 10.62
CA LEU A 481 29.52 -3.17 9.71
C LEU A 481 29.12 -4.58 9.23
N LYS A 482 27.83 -4.77 8.97
CA LYS A 482 27.32 -5.95 8.30
C LYS A 482 27.51 -5.79 6.78
N VAL A 483 28.56 -6.43 6.25
CA VAL A 483 28.95 -6.27 4.84
C VAL A 483 28.26 -7.30 3.93
N HIS A 484 27.45 -6.81 3.00
CA HIS A 484 26.82 -7.55 1.89
C HIS A 484 27.60 -7.32 0.59
N GLY A 485 28.66 -8.10 0.41
CA GLY A 485 29.68 -7.88 -0.62
C GLY A 485 29.58 -8.76 -1.86
N ARG A 486 28.53 -9.58 -2.00
CA ARG A 486 28.39 -10.58 -3.07
C ARG A 486 27.26 -10.27 -4.05
N LEU A 487 26.83 -9.01 -4.11
CA LEU A 487 25.88 -8.56 -5.13
C LEU A 487 26.41 -8.90 -6.52
N GLN A 488 25.52 -9.34 -7.40
CA GLN A 488 25.80 -9.56 -8.81
C GLN A 488 25.44 -8.31 -9.63
N PRO A 489 26.00 -8.13 -10.84
CA PRO A 489 25.63 -7.00 -11.71
C PRO A 489 24.14 -6.94 -12.05
N SER A 490 23.44 -8.07 -12.01
CA SER A 490 21.99 -8.17 -12.23
C SER A 490 21.13 -7.88 -10.98
N GLU A 491 21.74 -7.54 -9.85
CA GLU A 491 21.10 -7.30 -8.55
C GLU A 491 21.30 -5.87 -8.05
N LEU A 492 21.98 -5.02 -8.83
CA LEU A 492 22.20 -3.62 -8.52
C LEU A 492 21.89 -2.75 -9.74
N PRO A 493 20.96 -1.78 -9.65
CA PRO A 493 20.68 -0.88 -10.75
C PRO A 493 21.87 0.07 -11.02
N THR A 494 21.89 0.70 -12.20
CA THR A 494 23.02 1.56 -12.63
C THR A 494 23.20 2.81 -11.79
N ASN A 495 22.13 3.32 -11.17
CA ASN A 495 22.18 4.40 -10.18
C ASN A 495 22.66 3.94 -8.79
N ARG A 496 22.84 2.63 -8.59
CA ARG A 496 23.30 1.96 -7.36
C ARG A 496 22.34 1.99 -6.17
N VAL A 497 21.10 2.44 -6.34
CA VAL A 497 20.11 2.43 -5.27
C VAL A 497 19.72 0.98 -4.97
N ILE A 498 20.06 0.47 -3.78
CA ILE A 498 19.87 -0.95 -3.42
C ILE A 498 18.43 -1.23 -2.99
N ASN A 499 17.71 -0.22 -2.52
CA ASN A 499 16.31 -0.30 -2.12
C ASN A 499 15.35 0.33 -3.15
N SER A 500 15.67 0.19 -4.45
CA SER A 500 14.95 0.90 -5.53
C SER A 500 13.50 0.44 -5.74
N ASN A 501 13.18 -0.79 -5.36
CA ASN A 501 11.86 -1.36 -5.56
C ASN A 501 11.00 -1.09 -4.32
N HIS A 502 10.35 0.06 -4.23
CA HIS A 502 9.47 0.39 -3.10
C HIS A 502 8.27 1.24 -3.56
N ALA A 503 7.18 1.22 -2.81
CA ALA A 503 6.01 2.06 -3.08
C ALA A 503 5.30 2.53 -1.79
N ALA A 504 4.40 1.72 -1.23
CA ALA A 504 3.48 2.15 -0.18
C ALA A 504 4.05 1.91 1.23
N ALA A 505 4.93 0.92 1.36
CA ALA A 505 5.61 0.63 2.61
C ALA A 505 6.65 1.71 2.98
N PRO A 506 7.05 1.80 4.26
CA PRO A 506 8.04 2.78 4.70
C PRO A 506 9.33 2.72 3.91
N HIS A 507 9.82 3.91 3.57
CA HIS A 507 11.08 4.14 2.90
C HIS A 507 11.63 5.47 3.41
N ARG A 508 12.92 5.50 3.75
CA ARG A 508 13.55 6.69 4.34
C ARG A 508 14.36 7.48 3.33
N VAL A 509 15.23 6.80 2.58
CA VAL A 509 16.15 7.39 1.60
C VAL A 509 16.54 6.33 0.57
N ASP A 510 16.86 6.77 -0.64
CA ASP A 510 17.60 5.96 -1.61
C ASP A 510 18.97 5.63 -1.03
N GLN A 511 19.15 4.38 -0.60
CA GLN A 511 20.41 3.89 -0.04
C GLN A 511 21.25 3.26 -1.14
N HIS A 512 22.55 3.53 -1.16
CA HIS A 512 23.40 3.13 -2.28
C HIS A 512 24.39 2.01 -1.93
N ALA A 513 24.59 1.08 -2.87
CA ALA A 513 25.74 0.18 -2.84
C ALA A 513 26.97 0.81 -3.50
N VAL A 514 28.16 0.30 -3.15
CA VAL A 514 29.43 0.73 -3.74
C VAL A 514 29.94 -0.29 -4.75
N ILE A 515 30.37 0.18 -5.93
CA ILE A 515 30.96 -0.67 -6.97
C ILE A 515 32.47 -0.78 -6.76
N LEU A 516 33.00 -2.00 -6.79
CA LEU A 516 34.43 -2.30 -6.63
C LEU A 516 34.93 -3.00 -7.90
N GLU A 517 35.84 -2.38 -8.66
CA GLU A 517 36.25 -2.94 -9.97
C GLU A 517 37.71 -2.66 -10.32
N ALA A 518 38.32 -3.52 -11.13
CA ALA A 518 39.67 -3.30 -11.62
C ALA A 518 39.69 -2.22 -12.72
N ASP A 519 40.71 -1.36 -12.71
CA ASP A 519 40.91 -0.26 -13.66
C ASP A 519 42.38 -0.25 -14.13
N THR A 520 42.59 -0.25 -15.46
CA THR A 520 43.93 -0.27 -16.07
C THR A 520 44.69 1.04 -15.91
N SER A 521 44.01 2.13 -15.54
CA SER A 521 44.63 3.45 -15.28
C SER A 521 45.22 3.58 -13.87
N VAL A 522 44.98 2.59 -13.01
CA VAL A 522 45.41 2.58 -11.61
C VAL A 522 46.56 1.59 -11.44
N HIS A 523 47.63 2.02 -10.78
CA HIS A 523 48.85 1.24 -10.62
C HIS A 523 49.35 1.31 -9.17
N GLY A 524 49.55 0.15 -8.54
CA GLY A 524 50.20 0.03 -7.23
C GLY A 524 49.37 0.42 -6.00
N TYR A 525 48.15 0.98 -6.15
CA TYR A 525 47.26 1.34 -5.03
C TYR A 525 45.79 1.28 -5.48
N ALA A 526 44.85 1.17 -4.54
CA ALA A 526 43.41 1.33 -4.81
C ALA A 526 42.98 2.80 -4.69
N GLN A 527 41.85 3.19 -5.27
CA GLN A 527 41.32 4.55 -5.15
C GLN A 527 39.78 4.59 -5.05
N ALA A 528 39.25 5.27 -4.05
CA ALA A 528 37.85 5.67 -3.95
C ALA A 528 37.59 6.95 -4.77
N ARG A 529 36.60 6.91 -5.66
CA ARG A 529 36.24 8.05 -6.52
C ARG A 529 34.98 8.75 -6.03
N GLY A 530 35.12 10.01 -5.61
CA GLY A 530 34.03 10.86 -5.10
C GLY A 530 34.01 11.03 -3.58
N GLY A 531 34.86 10.30 -2.86
CA GLY A 531 34.97 10.32 -1.41
C GLY A 531 36.08 11.25 -0.87
N PRO A 532 36.19 11.37 0.47
CA PRO A 532 35.38 10.68 1.48
C PRO A 532 33.90 11.14 1.51
N GLY A 533 32.99 10.22 1.85
CA GLY A 533 31.55 10.49 1.96
C GLY A 533 30.73 9.23 2.28
N THR A 534 29.40 9.37 2.32
CA THR A 534 28.48 8.22 2.37
C THR A 534 28.45 7.47 1.04
N PRO A 535 27.91 6.23 0.98
CA PRO A 535 27.84 5.45 -0.26
C PRO A 535 27.21 6.17 -1.46
N ALA A 536 26.21 7.04 -1.27
CA ALA A 536 25.63 7.87 -2.34
C ALA A 536 26.67 8.71 -3.06
N ARG A 537 27.65 9.28 -2.34
CA ARG A 537 28.68 10.16 -2.92
C ARG A 537 29.78 9.39 -3.65
N ILE A 538 29.92 8.10 -3.39
CA ILE A 538 30.99 7.28 -3.99
C ILE A 538 30.54 6.70 -5.31
N THR A 539 31.28 7.00 -6.37
CA THR A 539 30.98 6.44 -7.70
C THR A 539 31.46 5.00 -7.83
N LYS A 540 32.67 4.71 -7.33
CA LYS A 540 33.31 3.39 -7.31
C LYS A 540 34.59 3.42 -6.47
N VAL A 541 35.05 2.25 -6.05
CA VAL A 541 36.45 2.01 -5.65
C VAL A 541 37.12 1.21 -6.77
N VAL A 542 38.29 1.67 -7.20
CA VAL A 542 39.07 1.03 -8.26
C VAL A 542 40.37 0.46 -7.72
N LEU A 543 40.81 -0.65 -8.31
CA LEU A 543 42.09 -1.30 -8.01
C LEU A 543 42.85 -1.60 -9.31
N PRO A 544 44.18 -1.79 -9.28
CA PRO A 544 44.93 -2.22 -10.44
C PRO A 544 44.43 -3.56 -10.98
N VAL A 545 44.58 -3.77 -12.29
CA VAL A 545 44.35 -5.08 -12.90
C VAL A 545 45.46 -6.05 -12.47
N LEU A 546 45.09 -7.10 -11.75
CA LEU A 546 46.02 -8.15 -11.34
C LEU A 546 46.27 -9.13 -12.50
N THR A 547 47.53 -9.42 -12.75
CA THR A 547 48.01 -10.30 -13.82
C THR A 547 48.29 -11.73 -13.34
N GLY A 548 48.33 -11.93 -12.02
CA GLY A 548 48.70 -13.19 -11.37
C GLY A 548 50.21 -13.38 -11.21
N ALA A 549 51.01 -12.38 -11.61
CA ALA A 549 52.46 -12.36 -11.47
C ALA A 549 52.94 -11.51 -10.28
N GLU A 550 52.01 -10.86 -9.59
CA GLU A 550 52.28 -10.00 -8.44
C GLU A 550 52.89 -10.80 -7.28
N ALA A 551 53.85 -10.20 -6.59
CA ALA A 551 54.44 -10.81 -5.41
C ALA A 551 53.44 -10.80 -4.24
N ALA A 552 53.62 -11.72 -3.29
CA ALA A 552 52.66 -11.89 -2.17
C ALA A 552 52.53 -10.64 -1.30
N ASP A 553 53.63 -9.91 -1.11
CA ASP A 553 53.69 -8.63 -0.41
C ASP A 553 52.96 -7.51 -1.18
N GLU A 554 53.05 -7.49 -2.50
CA GLU A 554 52.27 -6.58 -3.35
C GLU A 554 50.76 -6.85 -3.24
N ILE A 555 50.35 -8.12 -3.27
CA ILE A 555 48.94 -8.50 -3.09
C ILE A 555 48.43 -8.10 -1.70
N GLN A 556 49.25 -8.28 -0.66
CA GLN A 556 48.90 -7.88 0.70
C GLN A 556 48.72 -6.35 0.78
N TYR A 557 49.68 -5.58 0.28
CA TYR A 557 49.62 -4.12 0.27
C TYR A 557 48.38 -3.60 -0.50
N LEU A 558 48.05 -4.20 -1.65
CA LEU A 558 46.83 -3.87 -2.38
C LEU A 558 45.56 -4.21 -1.59
N GLY A 559 45.58 -5.28 -0.80
CA GLY A 559 44.50 -5.61 0.13
C GLY A 559 44.30 -4.55 1.21
N ASP A 560 45.38 -4.08 1.83
CA ASP A 560 45.33 -3.01 2.83
C ASP A 560 44.89 -1.67 2.22
N SER A 561 45.43 -1.33 1.05
CA SER A 561 45.01 -0.15 0.28
C SER A 561 43.53 -0.23 -0.10
N MET A 562 43.00 -1.40 -0.48
CA MET A 562 41.56 -1.56 -0.72
C MET A 562 40.73 -1.26 0.52
N VAL A 563 41.15 -1.73 1.71
CA VAL A 563 40.43 -1.44 2.97
C VAL A 563 40.51 0.04 3.31
N HIS A 564 41.65 0.69 3.08
CA HIS A 564 41.81 2.14 3.21
C HIS A 564 40.77 2.90 2.36
N GLU A 565 40.63 2.52 1.09
CA GLU A 565 39.67 3.17 0.20
C GLU A 565 38.21 2.83 0.52
N LEU A 566 37.94 1.64 1.04
CA LEU A 566 36.60 1.30 1.55
C LEU A 566 36.22 2.17 2.75
N LEU A 567 37.17 2.59 3.60
CA LEU A 567 36.88 3.50 4.70
C LEU A 567 36.45 4.90 4.19
N HIS A 568 36.96 5.34 3.05
CA HIS A 568 36.46 6.57 2.41
C HIS A 568 35.01 6.48 1.95
N THR A 569 34.46 5.27 1.76
CA THR A 569 33.04 5.09 1.36
C THR A 569 32.06 5.16 2.51
N VAL A 570 32.58 5.23 3.73
CA VAL A 570 31.83 5.46 4.96
C VAL A 570 32.36 6.70 5.69
N ASN A 571 32.73 7.71 4.91
CA ASN A 571 33.12 9.05 5.35
C ASN A 571 34.35 9.15 6.29
N VAL A 572 35.23 8.15 6.30
CA VAL A 572 36.47 8.22 7.07
C VAL A 572 37.53 8.98 6.28
N TYR A 573 38.14 9.98 6.91
CA TYR A 573 39.21 10.78 6.32
C TYR A 573 40.60 10.26 6.72
N HIS A 574 41.60 10.63 5.92
CA HIS A 574 43.01 10.50 6.28
C HIS A 574 43.32 11.20 7.61
N HIS A 575 44.46 10.85 8.24
CA HIS A 575 44.92 11.57 9.44
C HIS A 575 45.32 13.04 9.20
N GLY A 576 45.40 13.50 7.94
CA GLY A 576 45.60 14.90 7.55
C GLY A 576 45.54 15.07 6.03
N GLU A 577 45.54 16.32 5.55
CA GLU A 577 45.49 16.65 4.09
C GLU A 577 46.74 17.40 3.61
N ALA A 578 47.72 17.58 4.50
CA ALA A 578 48.96 18.27 4.16
C ALA A 578 49.62 17.54 2.98
N ARG A 579 49.88 18.29 1.89
CA ARG A 579 50.51 17.74 0.69
C ARG A 579 51.84 17.09 1.07
N GLU A 580 52.08 15.91 0.52
CA GLU A 580 53.35 15.22 0.68
C GLU A 580 54.48 16.12 0.17
N ARG A 581 55.53 16.26 0.98
CA ARG A 581 56.66 17.12 0.65
C ARG A 581 57.72 16.30 -0.08
N SER A 582 57.68 16.31 -1.41
CA SER A 582 58.68 15.63 -2.24
C SER A 582 59.90 16.52 -2.45
N VAL A 583 61.06 16.08 -1.95
CA VAL A 583 62.35 16.78 -2.08
C VAL A 583 63.38 15.87 -2.73
N THR A 584 64.45 16.43 -3.28
CA THR A 584 65.59 15.65 -3.77
C THR A 584 66.76 15.76 -2.81
N TRP A 585 67.20 14.64 -2.24
CA TRP A 585 68.43 14.58 -1.45
C TRP A 585 69.61 14.12 -2.31
N SER A 586 70.73 14.85 -2.27
CA SER A 586 71.95 14.58 -3.07
C SER A 586 73.21 14.69 -2.21
N GLY A 587 74.35 14.23 -2.74
CA GLY A 587 75.65 14.30 -2.06
C GLY A 587 76.04 13.02 -1.30
N ASN A 588 77.10 13.11 -0.50
CA ASN A 588 77.74 11.97 0.16
C ASN A 588 78.40 12.40 1.50
N PRO A 589 78.90 11.45 2.31
CA PRO A 589 79.50 11.78 3.61
C PRO A 589 80.76 12.66 3.55
N ALA A 590 81.50 12.66 2.45
CA ALA A 590 82.73 13.44 2.29
C ALA A 590 82.44 14.90 1.87
N ASP A 591 81.49 15.09 0.94
CA ASP A 591 81.16 16.39 0.36
C ASP A 591 79.96 17.10 1.04
N GLY A 592 79.27 16.39 1.94
CA GLY A 592 78.05 16.83 2.60
C GLY A 592 76.78 16.51 1.80
N TYR A 593 75.63 16.62 2.48
CA TYR A 593 74.32 16.36 1.89
C TYR A 593 73.59 17.65 1.56
N PHE A 594 72.72 17.58 0.55
CA PHE A 594 71.91 18.71 0.10
C PHE A 594 70.47 18.30 -0.17
N GLU A 595 69.52 19.14 0.24
CA GLU A 595 68.10 19.05 -0.06
C GLU A 595 67.76 20.09 -1.13
N THR A 596 67.12 19.64 -2.22
CA THR A 596 66.59 20.51 -3.27
C THR A 596 65.07 20.42 -3.31
N GLU A 597 64.41 21.55 -3.21
CA GLU A 597 62.94 21.67 -3.30
C GLU A 597 62.59 22.89 -4.15
N ASN A 598 61.73 22.72 -5.16
CA ASN A 598 61.32 23.80 -6.09
C ASN A 598 62.52 24.57 -6.69
N GLY A 599 63.61 23.86 -7.02
CA GLY A 599 64.84 24.44 -7.56
C GLY A 599 65.77 25.10 -6.54
N THR A 600 65.36 25.24 -5.28
CA THR A 600 66.18 25.80 -4.20
C THR A 600 66.98 24.70 -3.53
N LYS A 601 68.31 24.83 -3.51
CA LYS A 601 69.25 23.86 -2.91
C LYS A 601 69.77 24.36 -1.56
N LYS A 602 69.68 23.54 -0.52
CA LYS A 602 70.13 23.82 0.85
C LYS A 602 71.03 22.70 1.37
N SER A 603 72.09 23.04 2.12
CA SER A 603 72.91 22.04 2.82
C SER A 603 72.16 21.48 4.02
N ILE A 604 72.24 20.16 4.22
CA ILE A 604 71.61 19.44 5.31
C ILE A 604 72.54 18.37 5.89
N ARG A 605 72.22 17.90 7.09
CA ARG A 605 72.73 16.67 7.69
C ARG A 605 71.63 15.62 7.71
N ILE A 606 72.00 14.36 7.47
CA ILE A 606 71.07 13.23 7.53
C ILE A 606 71.57 12.27 8.60
N GLN A 607 70.68 11.87 9.50
CA GLN A 607 70.94 10.87 10.54
C GLN A 607 69.83 9.83 10.57
N TYR A 608 70.13 8.66 11.14
CA TYR A 608 69.11 7.72 11.58
C TYR A 608 68.60 8.12 12.97
N GLU A 609 67.41 7.65 13.35
CA GLU A 609 66.79 8.01 14.63
C GLU A 609 67.62 7.57 15.86
N ASN A 610 68.48 6.57 15.72
CA ASN A 610 69.42 6.16 16.77
C ASN A 610 70.64 7.11 16.95
N GLY A 611 70.67 8.22 16.21
CA GLY A 611 71.76 9.20 16.22
C GLY A 611 72.96 8.85 15.33
N SER A 612 72.99 7.69 14.69
CA SER A 612 74.07 7.35 13.77
C SER A 612 73.99 8.19 12.47
N PRO A 613 75.13 8.61 11.90
CA PRO A 613 75.14 9.38 10.66
C PRO A 613 74.66 8.51 9.49
N TYR A 614 73.96 9.13 8.54
CA TYR A 614 73.65 8.48 7.27
C TYR A 614 74.92 8.45 6.40
N THR A 615 75.29 7.26 5.90
CA THR A 615 76.58 7.05 5.21
C THR A 615 76.46 6.70 3.73
N LYS A 616 75.24 6.66 3.18
CA LYS A 616 75.03 6.26 1.79
C LYS A 616 75.32 7.42 0.84
N ASP A 617 75.95 7.11 -0.29
CA ASP A 617 76.13 8.04 -1.41
C ASP A 617 74.79 8.19 -2.17
N LEU A 618 74.30 9.43 -2.24
CA LEU A 618 73.08 9.79 -2.96
C LEU A 618 73.38 10.31 -4.38
N GLY A 619 74.66 10.48 -4.72
CA GLY A 619 75.13 10.95 -6.01
C GLY A 619 74.47 12.26 -6.41
N ALA A 620 74.00 12.31 -7.67
CA ALA A 620 73.35 13.48 -8.26
C ALA A 620 71.96 13.79 -7.66
N GLY A 621 71.35 12.86 -6.92
CA GLY A 621 70.09 13.09 -6.21
C GLY A 621 69.14 11.89 -6.21
N ARG A 622 68.36 11.77 -5.14
CA ARG A 622 67.25 10.82 -4.99
C ARG A 622 66.00 11.54 -4.49
N PRO A 623 64.82 11.25 -5.04
CA PRO A 623 63.57 11.76 -4.50
C PRO A 623 63.30 11.13 -3.13
N ILE A 624 62.88 11.96 -2.18
CA ILE A 624 62.56 11.60 -0.81
C ILE A 624 61.23 12.28 -0.45
N LEU A 625 60.27 11.49 -0.02
CA LEU A 625 59.03 12.01 0.57
C LEU A 625 59.28 12.32 2.04
N LEU A 626 59.15 13.59 2.41
CA LEU A 626 59.19 14.03 3.80
C LEU A 626 57.76 14.17 4.32
N GLY A 627 57.47 13.48 5.42
CA GLY A 627 56.18 13.62 6.09
C GLY A 627 56.11 14.91 6.91
N PRO A 628 55.13 15.80 6.67
CA PRO A 628 54.91 16.97 7.52
C PRO A 628 54.35 16.57 8.90
N TYR A 629 54.44 17.47 9.87
CA TYR A 629 53.71 17.35 11.14
C TYR A 629 52.20 17.51 10.89
N ALA A 630 51.34 16.78 11.63
CA ALA A 630 49.89 16.81 11.48
C ALA A 630 49.42 16.59 10.02
N SER A 631 49.88 15.50 9.42
CA SER A 631 49.73 15.16 7.99
C SER A 631 49.09 13.76 7.80
N PRO A 632 48.92 13.25 6.57
CA PRO A 632 48.48 11.87 6.36
C PRO A 632 49.32 10.80 7.10
N TYR A 633 50.56 11.12 7.48
CA TYR A 633 51.47 10.22 8.20
C TYR A 633 51.37 10.29 9.74
N SER A 634 50.57 11.23 10.26
CA SER A 634 50.48 11.55 11.70
C SER A 634 49.46 10.69 12.45
N GLY A 635 49.26 10.94 13.75
CA GLY A 635 48.27 10.23 14.59
C GLY A 635 48.68 8.81 14.98
N VAL A 636 47.70 7.95 15.25
CA VAL A 636 47.93 6.56 15.66
C VAL A 636 48.67 5.79 14.56
N ASP A 637 49.85 5.27 14.87
CA ASP A 637 50.79 4.74 13.88
C ASP A 637 50.39 3.40 13.27
N THR A 638 49.59 2.61 13.99
CA THR A 638 49.00 1.34 13.52
C THR A 638 47.70 1.51 12.74
N CYS A 639 47.20 2.73 12.56
CA CYS A 639 45.96 2.99 11.84
C CYS A 639 46.12 2.79 10.33
N ILE A 640 45.18 2.10 9.70
CA ILE A 640 45.18 1.87 8.25
C ILE A 640 44.96 3.16 7.44
N MET A 641 44.35 4.19 8.04
CA MET A 641 44.17 5.51 7.42
C MET A 641 45.41 6.40 7.46
N ARG A 642 46.50 5.91 8.03
CA ARG A 642 47.79 6.58 8.08
C ARG A 642 48.66 6.11 6.91
N TYR A 643 49.23 7.06 6.18
CA TYR A 643 50.16 6.76 5.08
C TYR A 643 51.50 6.22 5.60
N ASP A 644 52.20 5.45 4.76
CA ASP A 644 53.49 4.81 5.02
C ASP A 644 54.56 5.12 3.93
N ALA A 645 54.27 6.08 3.05
CA ALA A 645 55.17 6.45 1.96
C ALA A 645 56.38 7.31 2.40
N ALA A 646 56.30 8.00 3.55
CA ALA A 646 57.36 8.89 4.01
C ALA A 646 58.70 8.15 4.19
N LYS A 647 59.79 8.78 3.75
CA LYS A 647 61.16 8.25 3.86
C LYS A 647 62.06 9.10 4.76
N GLY A 648 61.53 10.20 5.30
CA GLY A 648 62.23 11.05 6.24
C GLY A 648 61.33 12.11 6.86
N TYR A 649 61.88 12.82 7.84
CA TYR A 649 61.25 13.99 8.45
C TYR A 649 62.29 14.99 8.96
N PRO A 650 61.98 16.29 9.01
CA PRO A 650 62.90 17.29 9.54
C PRO A 650 62.98 17.26 11.07
N SER A 651 64.15 17.62 11.61
CA SER A 651 64.28 17.88 13.04
C SER A 651 63.45 19.11 13.44
N GLN A 652 62.78 19.04 14.58
CA GLN A 652 62.01 20.16 15.15
C GLN A 652 62.89 21.20 15.83
N THR A 653 64.12 20.83 16.21
CA THR A 653 65.04 21.72 16.95
C THR A 653 66.22 22.21 16.10
N ASP A 654 66.49 21.53 14.98
CA ASP A 654 67.62 21.81 14.11
C ASP A 654 67.18 21.91 12.64
N PRO A 655 67.11 23.11 12.04
CA PRO A 655 66.55 23.31 10.71
C PRO A 655 67.37 22.65 9.58
N ASP A 656 68.60 22.25 9.87
CA ASP A 656 69.52 21.64 8.90
C ASP A 656 69.62 20.12 9.06
N LEU A 657 69.00 19.54 10.08
CA LEU A 657 68.98 18.09 10.30
C LEU A 657 67.72 17.44 9.70
N ARG A 658 67.91 16.26 9.12
CA ARG A 658 66.86 15.35 8.66
C ARG A 658 67.07 13.96 9.24
N TYR A 659 65.98 13.30 9.59
CA TYR A 659 66.00 11.89 9.97
C TYR A 659 65.58 11.02 8.80
N ARG A 660 66.39 10.01 8.45
CA ARG A 660 66.03 8.98 7.48
C ARG A 660 65.28 7.87 8.22
N THR A 661 64.08 7.54 7.72
CA THR A 661 63.22 6.53 8.34
C THR A 661 62.46 5.72 7.29
N ASP A 662 62.11 4.48 7.58
CA ASP A 662 61.12 3.74 6.81
C ASP A 662 59.85 3.59 7.65
N GLU A 663 58.71 3.66 6.99
CA GLU A 663 57.39 3.51 7.60
C GLU A 663 56.82 2.14 7.30
N THR A 664 55.86 1.74 8.12
CA THR A 664 55.09 0.49 7.97
C THR A 664 53.61 0.87 7.89
N ALA A 665 52.87 0.18 7.03
CA ALA A 665 51.43 0.30 6.92
C ALA A 665 50.75 -0.08 8.25
N GLY A 666 49.67 0.62 8.56
CA GLY A 666 48.76 0.24 9.64
C GLY A 666 47.75 -0.80 9.18
N HIS A 667 47.22 -1.59 10.12
CA HIS A 667 46.22 -2.63 9.86
C HIS A 667 45.03 -2.57 10.83
N GLN A 668 44.85 -1.45 11.54
CA GLN A 668 43.80 -1.25 12.54
C GLN A 668 43.03 0.04 12.29
N LEU A 669 41.88 0.20 12.95
CA LEU A 669 41.13 1.44 12.94
C LEU A 669 41.34 2.19 14.26
N CYS A 670 41.81 3.44 14.20
CA CYS A 670 42.11 4.19 15.42
C CYS A 670 40.87 4.77 16.11
N GLN A 671 40.96 4.92 17.43
CA GLN A 671 39.95 5.56 18.29
C GLN A 671 40.46 6.85 18.96
N SER A 672 41.62 7.34 18.53
CA SER A 672 42.28 8.50 19.11
C SER A 672 42.84 9.40 18.02
N THR A 673 42.95 10.69 18.33
CA THR A 673 43.64 11.69 17.52
C THR A 673 45.12 11.80 17.86
N GLU A 674 45.51 11.32 19.05
CA GLU A 674 46.88 11.42 19.55
C GLU A 674 47.86 10.53 18.76
N GLY A 675 49.10 11.01 18.67
CA GLY A 675 50.18 10.24 18.07
C GLY A 675 50.62 9.07 18.96
N THR A 676 50.84 7.89 18.38
CA THR A 676 51.35 6.70 19.09
C THR A 676 52.60 6.16 18.42
N GLY A 677 53.38 5.36 19.14
CA GLY A 677 54.56 4.65 18.63
C GLY A 677 55.56 5.55 17.90
N VAL A 678 55.58 5.54 16.56
CA VAL A 678 56.45 6.47 15.79
C VAL A 678 56.03 7.93 15.86
N ASN A 679 54.76 8.19 16.17
CA ASN A 679 54.20 9.52 16.34
C ASN A 679 54.02 9.92 17.81
N ASP A 680 54.42 9.08 18.76
CA ASP A 680 54.29 9.36 20.19
C ASP A 680 55.00 10.69 20.56
N PRO A 681 54.34 11.63 21.28
CA PRO A 681 54.95 12.88 21.71
C PRO A 681 56.23 12.71 22.55
N GLY A 682 56.35 11.61 23.28
CA GLY A 682 57.51 11.27 24.10
C GLY A 682 58.62 10.51 23.36
N ARG A 683 58.43 10.17 22.07
CA ARG A 683 59.43 9.46 21.28
C ARG A 683 60.75 10.23 21.21
N GLN A 684 61.86 9.50 21.28
CA GLN A 684 63.21 10.02 21.03
C GLN A 684 63.68 9.61 19.62
N PRO A 685 64.36 10.49 18.87
CA PRO A 685 64.79 11.85 19.25
C PRO A 685 63.63 12.87 19.25
N GLN A 686 62.52 12.55 18.60
CA GLN A 686 61.26 13.30 18.62
C GLN A 686 60.13 12.43 18.05
N SER A 687 58.88 12.90 18.16
CA SER A 687 57.76 12.41 17.34
C SER A 687 58.04 12.66 15.85
N ARG A 688 57.76 11.67 14.99
CA ARG A 688 57.96 11.81 13.54
C ARG A 688 57.00 12.86 12.95
N PHE A 689 55.70 12.63 13.12
CA PHE A 689 54.65 13.43 12.46
C PHE A 689 53.59 13.99 13.41
N GLY A 690 53.69 13.72 14.72
CA GLY A 690 52.76 14.27 15.72
C GLY A 690 51.37 13.62 15.74
N PRO A 691 50.40 14.25 16.43
CA PRO A 691 49.01 13.82 16.42
C PRO A 691 48.37 14.04 15.04
N ALA A 692 47.22 13.42 14.81
CA ALA A 692 46.41 13.67 13.63
C ALA A 692 46.07 15.17 13.51
N ALA A 693 45.83 15.63 12.28
CA ALA A 693 45.39 17.00 12.03
C ALA A 693 44.06 17.31 12.76
N PRO A 694 43.73 18.60 12.99
CA PRO A 694 42.44 18.97 13.58
C PRO A 694 41.27 18.31 12.84
N ASN A 695 40.31 17.78 13.61
CA ASN A 695 39.14 17.03 13.13
C ASN A 695 39.46 15.72 12.36
N ARG A 696 40.72 15.22 12.41
CA ARG A 696 41.15 13.92 11.87
C ARG A 696 41.51 12.94 12.98
N GLY A 697 41.89 11.71 12.59
CA GLY A 697 42.09 10.61 13.53
C GLY A 697 40.75 10.12 14.11
N ASN A 698 40.78 9.28 15.13
CA ASN A 698 39.58 8.59 15.64
C ASN A 698 38.72 8.02 14.48
N CYS A 699 39.34 7.31 13.54
CA CYS A 699 38.72 6.85 12.30
C CYS A 699 37.49 5.95 12.56
N ALA A 700 37.48 5.20 13.67
CA ALA A 700 36.30 4.44 14.09
C ALA A 700 35.10 5.35 14.38
N GLY A 701 35.35 6.52 14.97
CA GLY A 701 34.37 7.55 15.25
C GLY A 701 33.95 8.40 14.04
N GLN A 702 34.33 8.01 12.81
CA GLN A 702 33.95 8.72 11.58
C GLN A 702 33.02 7.93 10.68
N ILE A 703 32.84 6.62 10.94
CA ILE A 703 32.05 5.72 10.10
C ILE A 703 30.62 6.26 9.96
N LEU A 704 30.21 6.54 8.73
CA LEU A 704 28.86 6.97 8.37
C LEU A 704 28.45 6.31 7.05
N VAL A 705 27.49 5.39 7.12
CA VAL A 705 26.94 4.67 5.95
C VAL A 705 25.55 5.16 5.54
N ASN A 706 24.87 5.93 6.40
CA ASN A 706 23.50 6.39 6.19
C ASN A 706 23.40 7.53 5.18
N ASP A 707 22.87 7.27 3.99
CA ASP A 707 22.69 8.29 2.95
C ASP A 707 21.63 9.36 3.28
N ALA A 708 20.79 9.16 4.32
CA ALA A 708 19.85 10.17 4.81
C ALA A 708 20.55 11.29 5.60
N VAL A 709 21.81 11.08 5.99
CA VAL A 709 22.59 12.02 6.80
C VAL A 709 23.57 12.76 5.89
N GLN A 710 23.59 14.09 6.01
CA GLN A 710 24.62 14.88 5.34
C GLN A 710 25.99 14.61 5.98
N ALA A 711 26.86 13.93 5.23
CA ALA A 711 28.22 13.66 5.68
C ALA A 711 28.96 14.95 6.11
N PRO A 712 29.48 15.01 7.35
CA PRO A 712 30.28 16.14 7.78
C PRO A 712 31.58 16.19 6.99
N VAL A 713 31.92 17.37 6.48
CA VAL A 713 33.27 17.65 5.96
C VAL A 713 34.20 17.77 7.16
N ARG A 714 35.31 17.05 7.12
CA ARG A 714 36.29 17.09 8.19
C ARG A 714 37.44 17.97 7.79
#